data_AF-A3QSV2-F1
#
_entry.id   AF-A3QSV2-F1
#
_cell.length_a   1.000
_cell.length_b   1.000
_cell.length_c   1.000
_cell.angle_alpha   90.00
_cell.angle_beta   90.00
_cell.angle_gamma   90.00
#
_symmetry.space_group_name_H-M   'P 1'
#
loop_
_entity.id
_entity.type
_entity.pdbx_description
1 polymer ?
#
loop_
_entity_poly.entity_id
_entity_poly.type
_entity_poly.pdbx_seq_one_letter_code
_entity_poly.pdbx_strand_id
1 'polypeptide(L)'
;LLANLFRMLFNKLTKDVYKYLQKCVENNREFNLTLGVKSTTITNGLKYSLATGNWGDQKKAASSKAGVSQVLNRYTFASTLSHLRRTNTPIGRDGKIAKPRQLHNTHWGLVCPAETPEGQACGLVKNLALMCYITVGTPSEPIIEFMIQRNMEVLEEYEPQRSPNATKVFVNGVWVGVHRDPAHLVSTVQSLRRRHLISHEVSLVRDIRDREFKIFTDAGRVCRPLFVIDNDPKSTNCGNLVLTKEHINKLEDDKDLPANMDSEEKEAKFFGWDGLVNNGVVEYVDAEEEETVMIVMTPEDLEISRQIQAGYAMPEASDDLNKRVKAPMNPTAHTWTHCEIHPSMILGICASIIPFPDHNQSPRNTYQSAMGKQAMGVFLTNYDQRMDTMANILYYPQKPLATTRSMEFLKFRELPAGQNAIVAIACYSGYNQEDSVIMNQSSIDRGLFRSLFYRSYTDQEKRIGMSVVEQFEKPMRSDTLKLKHGTYDKLDDDGIVAPGVRVSGEDIIIGKTAPIAPDAEELGQRTKLHVKRDVSTPLRSTENGIVDQVLLTTNAEGLRFVKVRMRTTKIPQIGDKFASRHGQKGTIGITYRQEDMPFTKEGIVPDLIINPHAIPSRMTIAHLIECQLSKVSSLRGFEGDATPFTEVTVDSVSKLLREHGYQSRGFEVMYNGHTGRKLVAQVFLGPTYYQR
;
A
#
# COMPACT_ATOMS: atom_id res chain seq x y z
N LEU A 1 -16.98 9.33 6.51
CA LEU A 1 -16.21 10.35 7.30
C LEU A 1 -16.53 11.78 6.86
N LEU A 2 -16.22 12.18 5.61
CA LEU A 2 -16.44 13.56 5.12
C LEU A 2 -17.86 14.08 5.33
N ALA A 3 -18.88 13.22 5.17
CA ALA A 3 -20.27 13.57 5.45
C ALA A 3 -20.49 14.13 6.87
N ASN A 4 -19.86 13.54 7.90
CA ASN A 4 -19.97 14.03 9.28
C ASN A 4 -19.30 15.38 9.47
N LEU A 5 -18.14 15.60 8.84
CA LEU A 5 -17.44 16.89 8.87
C LEU A 5 -18.27 17.98 8.19
N PHE A 6 -18.81 17.67 7.00
CA PHE A 6 -19.67 18.58 6.27
C PHE A 6 -20.94 18.91 7.07
N ARG A 7 -21.63 17.91 7.63
CA ARG A 7 -22.82 18.13 8.48
C ARG A 7 -22.53 19.04 9.66
N MET A 8 -21.37 18.86 10.31
CA MET A 8 -20.96 19.73 11.44
C MET A 8 -20.74 21.18 11.00
N LEU A 9 -20.02 21.40 9.89
CA LEU A 9 -19.76 22.73 9.34
C LEU A 9 -21.03 23.38 8.82
N PHE A 10 -21.92 22.61 8.21
CA PHE A 10 -23.20 23.07 7.70
C PHE A 10 -24.13 23.47 8.84
N ASN A 11 -24.25 22.67 9.90
CA ASN A 11 -25.01 23.04 11.09
C ASN A 11 -24.47 24.32 11.76
N LYS A 12 -23.14 24.53 11.73
CA LYS A 12 -22.53 25.76 12.21
C LYS A 12 -22.94 26.95 11.33
N LEU A 13 -22.89 26.80 10.01
CA LEU A 13 -23.36 27.81 9.07
C LEU A 13 -24.83 28.18 9.32
N THR A 14 -25.71 27.20 9.48
CA THR A 14 -27.14 27.44 9.77
C THR A 14 -27.34 28.21 11.08
N LYS A 15 -26.59 27.88 12.12
CA LYS A 15 -26.62 28.62 13.41
C LYS A 15 -26.12 30.06 13.27
N ASP A 16 -25.09 30.29 12.47
CA ASP A 16 -24.54 31.63 12.24
C ASP A 16 -25.53 32.50 11.45
N VAL A 17 -26.19 31.93 10.43
CA VAL A 17 -27.24 32.60 9.65
C VAL A 17 -28.45 32.90 10.54
N TYR A 18 -28.87 31.96 11.39
CA TYR A 18 -29.97 32.16 12.33
C TYR A 18 -29.70 33.33 13.30
N LYS A 19 -28.48 33.42 13.86
CA LYS A 19 -28.10 34.53 14.73
C LYS A 19 -28.07 35.87 14.01
N TYR A 20 -27.68 35.88 12.74
CA TYR A 20 -27.72 37.09 11.92
C TYR A 20 -29.16 37.53 11.67
N LEU A 21 -30.05 36.59 11.32
CA LEU A 21 -31.48 36.84 11.17
C LEU A 21 -32.09 37.42 12.45
N GLN A 22 -31.81 36.84 13.61
CA GLN A 22 -32.29 37.33 14.90
C GLN A 22 -31.86 38.79 15.13
N LYS A 23 -30.61 39.14 14.86
CA LYS A 23 -30.12 40.52 14.97
C LYS A 23 -30.77 41.48 13.96
N CYS A 24 -31.09 41.03 12.76
CA CYS A 24 -31.82 41.84 11.78
C CYS A 24 -33.23 42.16 12.30
N VAL A 25 -33.93 41.16 12.84
CA VAL A 25 -35.26 41.32 13.42
C VAL A 25 -35.25 42.25 14.64
N GLU A 26 -34.33 42.05 15.59
CA GLU A 26 -34.20 42.88 16.79
C GLU A 26 -33.89 44.36 16.47
N ASN A 27 -33.20 44.63 15.36
CA ASN A 27 -32.82 45.98 14.96
C ASN A 27 -33.70 46.56 13.83
N ASN A 28 -34.82 45.92 13.46
CA ASN A 28 -35.67 46.30 12.32
C ASN A 28 -34.89 46.55 11.01
N ARG A 29 -33.89 45.71 10.72
CA ARG A 29 -33.11 45.75 9.47
C ARG A 29 -33.57 44.65 8.52
N GLU A 30 -33.58 44.96 7.22
CA GLU A 30 -33.83 43.96 6.20
C GLU A 30 -32.77 42.85 6.23
N PHE A 31 -33.21 41.61 6.07
CA PHE A 31 -32.33 40.45 6.03
C PHE A 31 -31.67 40.34 4.65
N ASN A 32 -30.34 40.48 4.61
CA ASN A 32 -29.57 40.28 3.39
C ASN A 32 -28.82 38.94 3.44
N LEU A 33 -29.19 38.01 2.56
CA LEU A 33 -28.59 36.69 2.46
C LEU A 33 -27.07 36.74 2.22
N THR A 34 -26.61 37.66 1.37
CA THR A 34 -25.18 37.77 1.03
C THR A 34 -24.32 38.21 2.21
N LEU A 35 -24.88 39.00 3.13
CA LEU A 35 -24.20 39.42 4.36
C LEU A 35 -24.30 38.36 5.46
N GLY A 36 -25.40 37.59 5.49
CA GLY A 36 -25.63 36.53 6.47
C GLY A 36 -24.85 35.24 6.21
N VAL A 37 -24.68 34.84 4.95
CA VAL A 37 -24.03 33.58 4.56
C VAL A 37 -22.53 33.80 4.33
N LYS A 38 -21.71 33.31 5.27
CA LYS A 38 -20.25 33.39 5.17
C LYS A 38 -19.67 32.16 4.45
N SER A 39 -19.20 32.32 3.22
CA SER A 39 -18.55 31.27 2.41
C SER A 39 -17.28 30.70 3.04
N THR A 40 -16.61 31.47 3.90
CA THR A 40 -15.37 31.08 4.58
C THR A 40 -15.57 30.00 5.64
N THR A 41 -16.77 29.86 6.21
CA THR A 41 -17.03 28.90 7.30
C THR A 41 -16.79 27.46 6.87
N ILE A 42 -17.34 27.06 5.71
CA ILE A 42 -17.16 25.71 5.18
C ILE A 42 -15.77 25.57 4.55
N THR A 43 -15.38 26.53 3.69
CA THR A 43 -14.12 26.48 2.95
C THR A 43 -12.89 26.37 3.86
N ASN A 44 -12.76 27.27 4.84
CA ASN A 44 -11.64 27.24 5.77
C ASN A 44 -11.76 26.09 6.78
N GLY A 45 -12.98 25.71 7.15
CA GLY A 45 -13.24 24.55 8.00
C GLY A 45 -12.70 23.26 7.38
N LEU A 46 -13.09 22.98 6.13
CA LEU A 46 -12.62 21.80 5.40
C LEU A 46 -11.10 21.84 5.16
N LYS A 47 -10.58 22.98 4.67
CA LYS A 47 -9.14 23.15 4.42
C LYS A 47 -8.31 22.87 5.68
N TYR A 48 -8.73 23.41 6.83
CA TYR A 48 -8.04 23.21 8.09
C TYR A 48 -8.09 21.74 8.56
N SER A 49 -9.27 21.13 8.58
CA SER A 49 -9.43 19.75 9.06
C SER A 49 -8.69 18.73 8.19
N LEU A 50 -8.67 18.93 6.87
CA LEU A 50 -7.93 18.06 5.95
C LEU A 50 -6.41 18.29 6.04
N ALA A 51 -5.95 19.53 6.19
CA ALA A 51 -4.52 19.85 6.29
C ALA A 51 -3.90 19.40 7.63
N THR A 52 -4.63 19.56 8.73
CA THR A 52 -4.12 19.23 10.09
C THR A 52 -4.42 17.79 10.50
N GLY A 53 -5.39 17.14 9.85
CA GLY A 53 -5.87 15.82 10.27
C GLY A 53 -6.70 15.84 11.55
N ASN A 54 -7.12 17.02 12.03
CA ASN A 54 -7.97 17.19 13.19
C ASN A 54 -9.43 17.36 12.77
N TRP A 55 -10.23 16.33 13.07
CA TRP A 55 -11.64 16.29 12.75
C TRP A 55 -12.45 16.68 13.99
N GLY A 56 -12.90 17.93 14.06
CA GLY A 56 -13.65 18.46 15.20
C GLY A 56 -13.73 19.98 15.24
N ASP A 57 -14.33 20.53 16.29
CA ASP A 57 -14.42 21.98 16.50
C ASP A 57 -13.04 22.56 16.82
N GLN A 58 -12.59 23.50 15.99
CA GLN A 58 -11.26 24.12 16.07
C GLN A 58 -10.96 24.74 17.44
N LYS A 59 -12.01 25.17 18.17
CA LYS A 59 -11.89 25.79 19.49
C LYS A 59 -11.71 24.80 20.64
N LYS A 60 -11.99 23.51 20.43
CA LYS A 60 -11.90 22.44 21.44
C LYS A 60 -11.05 21.28 20.91
N ALA A 61 -9.73 21.51 20.82
CA ALA A 61 -8.77 20.55 20.27
C ALA A 61 -8.78 19.18 20.97
N ALA A 62 -9.11 19.14 22.27
CA ALA A 62 -9.04 17.93 23.10
C ALA A 62 -10.05 16.82 22.73
N SER A 63 -11.14 17.13 22.01
CA SER A 63 -12.14 16.13 21.58
C SER A 63 -12.07 15.80 20.09
N SER A 64 -11.05 16.29 19.38
CA SER A 64 -10.91 16.07 17.93
C SER A 64 -10.28 14.70 17.63
N LYS A 65 -10.81 14.00 16.62
CA LYS A 65 -10.21 12.76 16.11
C LYS A 65 -8.97 13.14 15.30
N ALA A 66 -7.80 13.00 15.91
CA ALA A 66 -6.51 13.26 15.27
C ALA A 66 -6.06 12.09 14.39
N GLY A 67 -5.27 12.38 13.36
CA GLY A 67 -4.58 11.38 12.55
C GLY A 67 -5.42 10.70 11.46
N VAL A 68 -6.60 11.24 11.16
CA VAL A 68 -7.47 10.77 10.06
C VAL A 68 -6.92 11.19 8.70
N SER A 69 -6.39 12.41 8.59
CA SER A 69 -5.66 12.87 7.40
C SER A 69 -4.16 12.76 7.64
N GLN A 70 -3.42 12.32 6.64
CA GLN A 70 -1.97 12.17 6.67
C GLN A 70 -1.39 12.56 5.31
N VAL A 71 -0.14 13.03 5.31
CA VAL A 71 0.59 13.26 4.06
C VAL A 71 0.87 11.93 3.39
N LEU A 72 0.58 11.85 2.09
CA LEU A 72 0.79 10.65 1.27
C LEU A 72 2.27 10.25 1.25
N ASN A 73 2.55 8.99 1.59
CA ASN A 73 3.91 8.49 1.64
C ASN A 73 4.42 8.02 0.26
N ARG A 74 5.33 8.81 -0.34
CA ARG A 74 5.80 8.65 -1.73
C ARG A 74 7.28 8.28 -1.85
N TYR A 75 7.77 7.35 -1.04
CA TYR A 75 9.12 6.78 -1.22
C TYR A 75 9.19 5.83 -2.43
N THR A 76 8.20 4.93 -2.55
CA THR A 76 8.06 3.98 -3.66
C THR A 76 6.61 3.95 -4.13
N PHE A 77 6.40 3.41 -5.34
CA PHE A 77 5.06 3.19 -5.88
C PHE A 77 4.24 2.26 -4.95
N ALA A 78 4.84 1.14 -4.52
CA ALA A 78 4.21 0.21 -3.58
C ALA A 78 3.87 0.86 -2.22
N SER A 79 4.74 1.73 -1.69
CA SER A 79 4.45 2.48 -0.46
C SER A 79 3.23 3.38 -0.60
N THR A 80 3.06 4.03 -1.77
CA THR A 80 1.90 4.89 -2.04
C THR A 80 0.61 4.08 -2.03
N LEU A 81 0.57 2.95 -2.73
CA LEU A 81 -0.58 2.04 -2.75
C LEU A 81 -0.92 1.48 -1.36
N SER A 82 0.10 1.05 -0.61
CA SER A 82 -0.06 0.60 0.77
C SER A 82 -0.62 1.70 1.69
N HIS A 83 -0.18 2.95 1.51
CA HIS A 83 -0.68 4.09 2.31
C HIS A 83 -2.18 4.35 2.08
N LEU A 84 -2.66 4.17 0.85
CA LEU A 84 -4.08 4.30 0.50
C LEU A 84 -4.97 3.19 1.09
N ARG A 85 -4.44 1.98 1.24
CA ARG A 85 -5.15 0.79 1.76
C ARG A 85 -5.08 0.64 3.29
N ARG A 86 -4.57 1.66 3.98
CA ARG A 86 -4.34 1.61 5.42
C ARG A 86 -5.59 1.94 6.23
N THR A 87 -5.85 1.15 7.26
CA THR A 87 -6.86 1.43 8.28
C THR A 87 -6.20 1.64 9.64
N ASN A 88 -6.73 2.58 10.42
CA ASN A 88 -6.20 2.92 11.75
C ASN A 88 -7.30 2.79 12.79
N THR A 89 -7.10 1.91 13.77
CA THR A 89 -8.01 1.74 14.89
C THR A 89 -7.95 2.98 15.81
N PRO A 90 -9.10 3.58 16.22
CA PRO A 90 -9.16 4.85 16.96
C PRO A 90 -8.75 4.75 18.45
N ILE A 91 -7.89 3.80 18.81
CA ILE A 91 -7.46 3.54 20.19
C ILE A 91 -6.12 4.25 20.45
N GLY A 92 -5.95 4.76 21.67
CA GLY A 92 -4.69 5.35 22.13
C GLY A 92 -3.53 4.35 22.01
N ARG A 93 -2.38 4.83 21.53
CA ARG A 93 -1.21 3.96 21.25
C ARG A 93 -0.48 3.52 22.53
N ASP A 94 -0.80 4.12 23.67
CA ASP A 94 -0.11 3.91 24.95
C ASP A 94 -0.48 2.57 25.61
N GLY A 95 -1.61 1.98 25.23
CA GLY A 95 -2.04 0.68 25.74
C GLY A 95 -1.23 -0.48 25.15
N LYS A 96 -0.42 -1.14 25.99
CA LYS A 96 0.26 -2.42 25.68
C LYS A 96 -0.67 -3.63 25.90
N ILE A 97 -1.94 -3.52 25.48
CA ILE A 97 -2.92 -4.59 25.60
C ILE A 97 -2.91 -5.48 24.36
N ALA A 98 -3.07 -6.80 24.55
CA ALA A 98 -3.05 -7.77 23.45
C ALA A 98 -4.28 -7.66 22.55
N LYS A 99 -5.48 -7.51 23.13
CA LYS A 99 -6.70 -7.20 22.38
C LYS A 99 -6.86 -5.68 22.29
N PRO A 100 -7.07 -5.08 21.10
CA PRO A 100 -7.43 -5.68 19.82
C PRO A 100 -6.25 -5.86 18.82
N ARG A 101 -5.00 -5.86 19.29
CA ARG A 101 -3.80 -5.93 18.44
C ARG A 101 -3.54 -7.31 17.84
N GLN A 102 -3.93 -8.37 18.56
CA GLN A 102 -3.75 -9.75 18.13
C GLN A 102 -4.52 -10.02 16.82
N LEU A 103 -3.90 -10.77 15.91
CA LEU A 103 -4.56 -11.23 14.71
C LEU A 103 -5.73 -12.16 15.10
N HIS A 104 -6.93 -11.83 14.63
CA HIS A 104 -8.14 -12.61 14.81
C HIS A 104 -8.42 -13.42 13.54
N ASN A 105 -9.07 -14.57 13.67
CA ASN A 105 -9.46 -15.43 12.54
C ASN A 105 -10.38 -14.71 11.55
N THR A 106 -11.30 -13.85 12.03
CA THR A 106 -12.18 -13.03 11.17
C THR A 106 -11.44 -11.99 10.32
N HIS A 107 -10.14 -11.81 10.48
CA HIS A 107 -9.36 -10.98 9.56
C HIS A 107 -9.04 -11.69 8.23
N TRP A 108 -9.25 -13.00 8.15
CA TRP A 108 -8.79 -13.84 7.04
C TRP A 108 -9.31 -13.31 5.70
N GLY A 109 -8.37 -12.76 4.94
CA GLY A 109 -8.51 -12.15 3.61
C GLY A 109 -9.44 -10.93 3.47
N LEU A 110 -9.87 -10.37 4.59
CA LEU A 110 -10.27 -8.95 4.65
C LEU A 110 -9.04 -8.06 4.86
N VAL A 111 -8.09 -8.53 5.68
CA VAL A 111 -6.92 -7.77 6.10
C VAL A 111 -5.66 -8.61 5.91
N CYS A 112 -4.57 -7.98 5.48
CA CYS A 112 -3.30 -8.66 5.40
C CYS A 112 -2.79 -9.09 6.79
N PRO A 113 -2.39 -10.37 6.98
CA PRO A 113 -1.91 -10.85 8.27
C PRO A 113 -0.50 -10.35 8.63
N ALA A 114 0.33 -10.02 7.63
CA ALA A 114 1.73 -9.64 7.82
C ALA A 114 1.96 -8.12 7.79
N GLU A 115 1.10 -7.35 7.12
CA GLU A 115 1.38 -5.93 6.86
C GLU A 115 0.90 -5.02 8.00
N THR A 116 1.68 -4.97 9.09
CA THR A 116 1.46 -4.08 10.25
C THR A 116 2.80 -3.45 10.68
N PRO A 117 2.82 -2.19 11.16
CA PRO A 117 4.06 -1.57 11.63
C PRO A 117 4.55 -2.20 12.94
N GLU A 118 5.85 -2.13 13.15
CA GLU A 118 6.47 -2.55 14.42
C GLU A 118 6.18 -1.56 15.56
N GLY A 119 6.30 -2.04 16.80
CA GLY A 119 6.22 -1.21 18.01
C GLY A 119 4.80 -0.80 18.39
N GLN A 120 4.61 0.48 18.78
CA GLN A 120 3.39 0.96 19.44
C GLN A 120 2.13 0.92 18.57
N ALA A 121 2.28 0.83 17.24
CA ALA A 121 1.17 0.76 16.29
C ALA A 121 0.85 -0.67 15.82
N CYS A 122 1.59 -1.67 16.31
CA CYS A 122 1.41 -3.08 15.95
C CYS A 122 -0.03 -3.53 16.21
N GLY A 123 -0.67 -4.08 15.18
CA GLY A 123 -2.06 -4.55 15.19
C GLY A 123 -3.14 -3.46 15.20
N LEU A 124 -2.78 -2.19 15.43
CA LEU A 124 -3.71 -1.05 15.37
C LEU A 124 -3.76 -0.43 13.97
N VAL A 125 -2.63 -0.46 13.27
CA VAL A 125 -2.56 -0.09 11.86
C VAL A 125 -2.57 -1.36 11.04
N LYS A 126 -3.60 -1.49 10.22
CA LYS A 126 -3.89 -2.65 9.37
C LYS A 126 -3.90 -2.21 7.91
N ASN A 127 -3.69 -3.14 7.00
CA ASN A 127 -3.78 -2.89 5.56
C ASN A 127 -4.74 -3.91 4.95
N LEU A 128 -5.64 -3.44 4.10
CA LEU A 128 -6.63 -4.29 3.43
C LEU A 128 -5.92 -5.33 2.54
N ALA A 129 -6.52 -6.51 2.43
CA ALA A 129 -6.08 -7.53 1.49
C ALA A 129 -6.26 -7.07 0.02
N LEU A 130 -5.65 -7.76 -0.94
CA LEU A 130 -5.68 -7.35 -2.36
C LEU A 130 -7.10 -7.25 -2.92
N MET A 131 -7.95 -8.26 -2.68
CA MET A 131 -9.33 -8.31 -3.20
C MET A 131 -10.37 -7.74 -2.23
N CYS A 132 -9.92 -7.13 -1.14
CA CYS A 132 -10.82 -6.57 -0.15
C CYS A 132 -11.58 -5.35 -0.72
N TYR A 133 -12.90 -5.40 -0.56
CA TYR A 133 -13.86 -4.38 -0.96
C TYR A 133 -14.51 -3.75 0.27
N ILE A 134 -14.82 -2.44 0.20
CA ILE A 134 -15.54 -1.72 1.26
C ILE A 134 -16.88 -1.27 0.69
N THR A 135 -17.98 -1.64 1.35
CA THR A 135 -19.32 -1.29 0.89
C THR A 135 -19.58 0.22 0.92
N VAL A 136 -20.24 0.73 -0.11
CA VAL A 136 -20.67 2.15 -0.18
C VAL A 136 -22.05 2.35 0.44
N GLY A 137 -22.83 1.29 0.55
CA GLY A 137 -24.16 1.26 1.17
C GLY A 137 -25.28 1.50 0.16
N THR A 138 -26.43 0.87 0.42
CA THR A 138 -27.60 0.92 -0.47
C THR A 138 -28.89 1.18 0.31
N PRO A 139 -29.92 1.79 -0.31
CA PRO A 139 -31.23 1.95 0.32
C PRO A 139 -31.83 0.60 0.74
N SER A 140 -32.41 0.54 1.93
CA SER A 140 -33.01 -0.69 2.50
C SER A 140 -34.51 -0.84 2.20
N GLU A 141 -35.20 0.26 1.91
CA GLU A 141 -36.65 0.31 1.73
C GLU A 141 -37.15 -0.67 0.64
N PRO A 142 -36.54 -0.75 -0.56
CA PRO A 142 -37.02 -1.66 -1.62
C PRO A 142 -36.99 -3.13 -1.22
N ILE A 143 -36.00 -3.52 -0.39
CA ILE A 143 -35.85 -4.90 0.09
C ILE A 143 -36.97 -5.22 1.08
N ILE A 144 -37.31 -4.28 1.95
CA ILE A 144 -38.40 -4.43 2.92
C ILE A 144 -39.74 -4.62 2.20
N GLU A 145 -40.05 -3.75 1.24
CA GLU A 145 -41.27 -3.85 0.43
C GLU A 145 -41.37 -5.19 -0.30
N PHE A 146 -40.27 -5.64 -0.90
CA PHE A 146 -40.21 -6.95 -1.55
C PHE A 146 -40.50 -8.11 -0.59
N MET A 147 -39.95 -8.07 0.64
CA MET A 147 -40.20 -9.12 1.63
C MET A 147 -41.65 -9.13 2.11
N ILE A 148 -42.28 -7.97 2.29
CA ILE A 148 -43.71 -7.86 2.64
C ILE A 148 -44.58 -8.51 1.55
N GLN A 149 -44.29 -8.22 0.27
CA GLN A 149 -44.99 -8.85 -0.86
C GLN A 149 -44.81 -10.37 -0.93
N ARG A 150 -43.75 -10.91 -0.31
CA ARG A 150 -43.45 -12.34 -0.22
C ARG A 150 -43.91 -12.97 1.10
N ASN A 151 -44.98 -12.45 1.71
CA ASN A 151 -45.61 -12.99 2.91
C ASN A 151 -44.77 -12.86 4.19
N MET A 152 -43.87 -11.88 4.27
CA MET A 152 -43.33 -11.45 5.56
C MET A 152 -44.42 -10.70 6.34
N GLU A 153 -44.71 -11.18 7.55
CA GLU A 153 -45.64 -10.52 8.48
C GLU A 153 -44.91 -9.33 9.12
N VAL A 154 -45.51 -8.15 9.05
CA VAL A 154 -44.94 -6.95 9.69
C VAL A 154 -44.98 -7.12 11.21
N LEU A 155 -43.99 -6.56 11.91
CA LEU A 155 -43.89 -6.70 13.37
C LEU A 155 -45.17 -6.28 14.11
N GLU A 156 -45.88 -5.27 13.62
CA GLU A 156 -47.13 -4.77 14.22
C GLU A 156 -48.27 -5.80 14.16
N GLU A 157 -48.26 -6.70 13.19
CA GLU A 157 -49.27 -7.74 12.97
C GLU A 157 -48.87 -9.08 13.62
N TYR A 158 -47.68 -9.16 14.19
CA TYR A 158 -47.13 -10.39 14.76
C TYR A 158 -47.69 -10.67 16.15
N GLU A 159 -48.32 -11.84 16.30
CA GLU A 159 -48.74 -12.37 17.59
C GLU A 159 -47.80 -13.51 18.06
N PRO A 160 -46.98 -13.29 19.10
CA PRO A 160 -46.00 -14.28 19.56
C PRO A 160 -46.61 -15.62 20.01
N GLN A 161 -47.84 -15.60 20.55
CA GLN A 161 -48.53 -16.80 21.00
C GLN A 161 -48.98 -17.69 19.84
N ARG A 162 -49.33 -17.10 18.70
CA ARG A 162 -49.84 -17.81 17.53
C ARG A 162 -48.72 -18.45 16.70
N SER A 163 -47.57 -17.78 16.63
CA SER A 163 -46.42 -18.17 15.81
C SER A 163 -45.11 -18.12 16.62
N PRO A 164 -44.92 -19.03 17.61
CA PRO A 164 -43.75 -18.99 18.50
C PRO A 164 -42.43 -19.40 17.81
N ASN A 165 -42.52 -20.05 16.65
CA ASN A 165 -41.38 -20.55 15.89
C ASN A 165 -41.08 -19.76 14.61
N ALA A 166 -41.74 -18.62 14.41
CA ALA A 166 -41.46 -17.77 13.25
C ALA A 166 -40.03 -17.18 13.34
N THR A 167 -39.37 -17.11 12.20
CA THR A 167 -38.01 -16.54 12.10
C THR A 167 -38.10 -15.03 12.06
N LYS A 168 -37.30 -14.35 12.87
CA LYS A 168 -37.26 -12.89 12.94
C LYS A 168 -36.46 -12.33 11.78
N VAL A 169 -36.93 -11.27 11.14
CA VAL A 169 -36.23 -10.61 10.03
C VAL A 169 -35.73 -9.25 10.50
N PHE A 170 -34.41 -9.07 10.46
CA PHE A 170 -33.73 -7.82 10.81
C PHE A 170 -33.13 -7.18 9.57
N VAL A 171 -33.32 -5.87 9.41
CA VAL A 171 -32.68 -5.07 8.36
C VAL A 171 -31.90 -3.95 9.03
N ASN A 172 -30.58 -3.91 8.85
CA ASN A 172 -29.67 -2.97 9.51
C ASN A 172 -29.86 -2.92 11.05
N GLY A 173 -30.17 -4.07 11.66
CA GLY A 173 -30.44 -4.21 13.10
C GLY A 173 -31.86 -3.82 13.54
N VAL A 174 -32.71 -3.32 12.65
CA VAL A 174 -34.13 -3.05 12.92
C VAL A 174 -34.94 -4.32 12.71
N TRP A 175 -35.71 -4.75 13.71
CA TRP A 175 -36.65 -5.86 13.56
C TRP A 175 -37.86 -5.40 12.75
N VAL A 176 -37.95 -5.82 11.50
CA VAL A 176 -38.99 -5.37 10.56
C VAL A 176 -40.23 -6.27 10.62
N GLY A 177 -40.03 -7.57 10.82
CA GLY A 177 -41.12 -8.53 10.80
C GLY A 177 -40.70 -9.95 11.10
N VAL A 178 -41.59 -10.90 10.86
CA VAL A 178 -41.33 -12.32 10.98
C VAL A 178 -41.74 -13.07 9.71
N HIS A 179 -41.11 -14.22 9.49
CA HIS A 179 -41.47 -15.10 8.38
C HIS A 179 -41.58 -16.55 8.87
N ARG A 180 -42.63 -17.26 8.43
CA ARG A 180 -42.90 -18.65 8.83
C ARG A 180 -42.02 -19.66 8.11
N ASP A 181 -41.72 -19.40 6.83
CA ASP A 181 -40.82 -20.23 6.01
C ASP A 181 -39.56 -19.45 5.59
N PRO A 182 -38.56 -19.32 6.46
CA PRO A 182 -37.34 -18.56 6.16
C PRO A 182 -36.50 -19.21 5.04
N ALA A 183 -36.62 -20.52 4.80
CA ALA A 183 -35.79 -21.20 3.81
C ALA A 183 -36.14 -20.70 2.39
N HIS A 184 -37.43 -20.60 2.10
CA HIS A 184 -37.91 -20.04 0.84
C HIS A 184 -37.55 -18.55 0.69
N LEU A 185 -37.73 -17.76 1.76
CA LEU A 185 -37.41 -16.32 1.74
C LEU A 185 -35.92 -16.07 1.44
N VAL A 186 -35.02 -16.75 2.17
CA VAL A 186 -33.57 -16.58 2.03
C VAL A 186 -33.10 -16.97 0.63
N SER A 187 -33.55 -18.12 0.11
CA SER A 187 -33.22 -18.56 -1.25
C SER A 187 -33.69 -17.56 -2.31
N THR A 188 -34.89 -17.00 -2.13
CA THR A 188 -35.43 -15.99 -3.04
C THR A 188 -34.59 -14.71 -3.02
N VAL A 189 -34.28 -14.17 -1.84
CA VAL A 189 -33.49 -12.95 -1.70
C VAL A 189 -32.05 -13.14 -2.19
N GLN A 190 -31.44 -14.30 -1.92
CA GLN A 190 -30.12 -14.64 -2.45
C GLN A 190 -30.12 -14.74 -3.98
N SER A 191 -31.17 -15.31 -4.58
CA SER A 191 -31.34 -15.34 -6.04
C SER A 191 -31.46 -13.95 -6.65
N LEU A 192 -32.15 -13.02 -5.97
CA LEU A 192 -32.22 -11.62 -6.41
C LEU A 192 -30.84 -10.95 -6.41
N ARG A 193 -30.03 -11.19 -5.38
CA ARG A 193 -28.65 -10.69 -5.29
C ARG A 193 -27.79 -11.26 -6.43
N ARG A 194 -27.87 -12.57 -6.70
CA ARG A 194 -27.10 -13.24 -7.76
C ARG A 194 -27.48 -12.82 -9.17
N ARG A 195 -28.72 -12.35 -9.37
CA ARG A 195 -29.21 -11.77 -10.64
C ARG A 195 -28.97 -10.27 -10.73
N HIS A 196 -28.29 -9.68 -9.75
CA HIS A 196 -28.03 -8.24 -9.66
C HIS A 196 -29.30 -7.37 -9.63
N LEU A 197 -30.44 -7.92 -9.17
CA LEU A 197 -31.66 -7.13 -8.93
C LEU A 197 -31.59 -6.37 -7.60
N ILE A 198 -30.84 -6.93 -6.65
CA ILE A 198 -30.40 -6.26 -5.43
C ILE A 198 -28.89 -6.07 -5.56
N SER A 199 -28.37 -4.97 -4.99
CA SER A 199 -26.93 -4.72 -4.97
C SER A 199 -26.15 -5.91 -4.39
N HIS A 200 -25.04 -6.23 -5.05
CA HIS A 200 -24.11 -7.27 -4.62
C HIS A 200 -23.50 -6.99 -3.24
N GLU A 201 -23.55 -5.75 -2.75
CA GLU A 201 -23.07 -5.34 -1.43
C GLU A 201 -23.95 -5.79 -0.27
N VAL A 202 -25.20 -6.16 -0.53
CA VAL A 202 -26.16 -6.52 0.53
C VAL A 202 -25.77 -7.86 1.14
N SER A 203 -25.58 -7.87 2.44
CA SER A 203 -25.23 -9.07 3.20
C SER A 203 -26.46 -9.77 3.74
N LEU A 204 -26.46 -11.09 3.65
CA LEU A 204 -27.58 -11.98 3.95
C LEU A 204 -27.12 -13.08 4.91
N VAL A 205 -27.45 -12.94 6.19
CA VAL A 205 -27.04 -13.89 7.24
C VAL A 205 -28.25 -14.61 7.81
N ARG A 206 -28.31 -15.93 7.63
CA ARG A 206 -29.36 -16.79 8.21
C ARG A 206 -28.81 -17.55 9.41
N ASP A 207 -29.16 -17.09 10.61
CA ASP A 207 -28.88 -17.81 11.84
C ASP A 207 -30.00 -18.82 12.13
N ILE A 208 -29.70 -20.10 11.91
CA ILE A 208 -30.64 -21.20 12.11
C ILE A 208 -30.89 -21.45 13.60
N ARG A 209 -29.88 -21.24 14.45
CA ARG A 209 -29.95 -21.54 15.89
C ARG A 209 -30.83 -20.52 16.61
N ASP A 210 -30.61 -19.24 16.34
CA ASP A 210 -31.35 -18.15 16.98
C ASP A 210 -32.65 -17.80 16.23
N ARG A 211 -32.87 -18.42 15.06
CA ARG A 211 -34.03 -18.21 14.17
C ARG A 211 -34.13 -16.75 13.76
N GLU A 212 -33.04 -16.23 13.23
CA GLU A 212 -32.92 -14.84 12.77
C GLU A 212 -32.40 -14.79 11.33
N PHE A 213 -32.99 -13.93 10.53
CA PHE A 213 -32.49 -13.56 9.21
C PHE A 213 -32.09 -12.09 9.26
N LYS A 214 -30.79 -11.83 9.18
CA LYS A 214 -30.19 -10.50 9.29
C LYS A 214 -29.73 -10.05 7.91
N ILE A 215 -30.19 -8.88 7.50
CA ILE A 215 -29.85 -8.23 6.24
C ILE A 215 -29.12 -6.93 6.54
N PHE A 216 -27.93 -6.77 5.95
CA PHE A 216 -27.13 -5.56 6.10
C PHE A 216 -26.95 -4.87 4.75
N THR A 217 -27.34 -3.60 4.69
CA THR A 217 -27.24 -2.71 3.51
C THR A 217 -26.40 -1.47 3.82
N ASP A 218 -25.82 -1.41 5.01
CA ASP A 218 -25.00 -0.30 5.48
C ASP A 218 -23.62 -0.25 4.80
N ALA A 219 -23.05 0.95 4.86
CA ALA A 219 -21.75 1.29 4.30
C ALA A 219 -20.62 0.99 5.30
N GLY A 220 -19.43 0.68 4.78
CA GLY A 220 -18.23 0.49 5.58
C GLY A 220 -18.00 -0.94 6.07
N ARG A 221 -18.83 -1.90 5.65
CA ARG A 221 -18.54 -3.32 5.78
C ARG A 221 -17.40 -3.70 4.86
N VAL A 222 -16.66 -4.72 5.26
CA VAL A 222 -15.50 -5.22 4.52
C VAL A 222 -15.89 -6.56 3.92
N CYS A 223 -15.80 -6.66 2.61
CA CYS A 223 -16.20 -7.84 1.85
C CYS A 223 -15.02 -8.42 1.07
N ARG A 224 -15.12 -9.69 0.72
CA ARG A 224 -14.21 -10.39 -0.17
C ARG A 224 -14.99 -11.14 -1.25
N PRO A 225 -14.60 -11.05 -2.52
CA PRO A 225 -15.22 -11.82 -3.57
C PRO A 225 -14.77 -13.29 -3.51
N LEU A 226 -15.73 -14.21 -3.65
CA LEU A 226 -15.52 -15.65 -3.70
C LEU A 226 -16.25 -16.26 -4.90
N PHE A 227 -15.78 -17.40 -5.40
CA PHE A 227 -16.53 -18.15 -6.41
C PHE A 227 -17.70 -18.87 -5.78
N VAL A 228 -18.84 -18.83 -6.44
CA VAL A 228 -20.07 -19.51 -6.00
C VAL A 228 -20.06 -20.96 -6.47
N ILE A 229 -20.47 -21.87 -5.57
CA ILE A 229 -20.74 -23.27 -5.90
C ILE A 229 -22.25 -23.44 -6.10
N ASP A 230 -22.61 -24.06 -7.22
CA ASP A 230 -24.00 -24.40 -7.50
C ASP A 230 -24.40 -25.61 -6.64
N ASN A 231 -25.31 -25.39 -5.70
CA ASN A 231 -25.83 -26.43 -4.82
C ASN A 231 -27.32 -26.70 -5.09
N ASP A 232 -27.90 -26.19 -6.17
CA ASP A 232 -29.28 -26.51 -6.52
C ASP A 232 -29.36 -27.99 -6.92
N PRO A 233 -30.09 -28.85 -6.18
CA PRO A 233 -30.23 -30.27 -6.53
C PRO A 233 -30.88 -30.50 -7.91
N LYS A 234 -31.57 -29.49 -8.45
CA LYS A 234 -32.19 -29.54 -9.78
C LYS A 234 -31.21 -29.19 -10.91
N SER A 235 -30.10 -28.54 -10.58
CA SER A 235 -29.09 -28.15 -11.55
C SER A 235 -28.26 -29.37 -11.96
N THR A 236 -27.98 -29.49 -13.25
CA THR A 236 -27.04 -30.50 -13.76
C THR A 236 -25.61 -30.25 -13.29
N ASN A 237 -25.30 -29.03 -12.84
CA ASN A 237 -23.99 -28.61 -12.35
C ASN A 237 -23.89 -28.63 -10.81
N CYS A 238 -24.82 -29.29 -10.13
CA CYS A 238 -24.84 -29.39 -8.67
C CYS A 238 -23.50 -29.95 -8.13
N GLY A 239 -22.95 -29.26 -7.12
CA GLY A 239 -21.67 -29.55 -6.48
C GLY A 239 -20.44 -28.95 -7.19
N ASN A 240 -20.61 -28.21 -8.28
CA ASN A 240 -19.51 -27.59 -9.03
C ASN A 240 -19.52 -26.07 -8.93
N LEU A 241 -18.40 -25.47 -9.33
CA LEU A 241 -18.32 -24.03 -9.51
C LEU A 241 -19.31 -23.57 -10.60
N VAL A 242 -19.95 -22.43 -10.35
CA VAL A 242 -20.75 -21.71 -11.36
C VAL A 242 -19.84 -21.15 -12.47
N LEU A 243 -18.56 -20.93 -12.16
CA LEU A 243 -17.56 -20.54 -13.15
C LEU A 243 -17.31 -21.68 -14.14
N THR A 244 -17.58 -21.42 -15.43
CA THR A 244 -17.32 -22.34 -16.53
C THR A 244 -16.16 -21.84 -17.40
N LYS A 245 -15.58 -22.74 -18.22
CA LYS A 245 -14.57 -22.35 -19.21
C LYS A 245 -15.10 -21.33 -20.24
N GLU A 246 -16.40 -21.35 -20.52
CA GLU A 246 -17.01 -20.35 -21.41
C GLU A 246 -16.90 -18.93 -20.85
N HIS A 247 -17.08 -18.77 -19.53
CA HIS A 247 -16.86 -17.48 -18.87
C HIS A 247 -15.39 -17.04 -18.97
N ILE A 248 -14.45 -17.97 -18.85
CA ILE A 248 -13.01 -17.67 -18.99
C ILE A 248 -12.69 -17.24 -20.42
N ASN A 249 -13.20 -17.96 -21.42
CA ASN A 249 -12.99 -17.61 -22.83
C ASN A 249 -13.51 -16.20 -23.13
N LYS A 250 -14.69 -15.81 -22.61
CA LYS A 250 -15.20 -14.44 -22.74
C LYS A 250 -14.26 -13.38 -22.14
N LEU A 251 -13.64 -13.68 -21.00
CA LEU A 251 -12.64 -12.80 -20.38
C LEU A 251 -11.31 -12.75 -21.15
N GLU A 252 -10.98 -13.81 -21.89
CA GLU A 252 -9.83 -13.82 -22.80
C GLU A 252 -10.13 -13.00 -24.05
N ASP A 253 -11.32 -13.16 -24.64
CA ASP A 253 -11.80 -12.38 -25.77
C ASP A 253 -11.81 -10.87 -25.45
N ASP A 254 -12.12 -10.49 -24.20
CA ASP A 254 -12.05 -9.10 -23.73
C ASP A 254 -10.66 -8.47 -23.89
N LYS A 255 -9.58 -9.26 -23.82
CA LYS A 255 -8.19 -8.78 -23.99
C LYS A 255 -7.87 -8.43 -25.44
N ASP A 256 -8.54 -9.10 -26.38
CA ASP A 256 -8.33 -8.93 -27.81
C ASP A 256 -9.24 -7.84 -28.41
N LEU A 257 -10.06 -7.19 -27.59
CA LEU A 257 -10.91 -6.07 -28.02
C LEU A 257 -10.03 -4.89 -28.52
N PRO A 258 -10.28 -4.38 -29.75
CA PRO A 258 -9.44 -3.35 -30.34
C PRO A 258 -9.50 -2.04 -29.55
N ALA A 259 -8.33 -1.45 -29.30
CA ALA A 259 -8.19 -0.20 -28.53
C ALA A 259 -8.87 1.02 -29.17
N ASN A 260 -9.19 0.97 -30.47
CA ASN A 260 -9.76 2.06 -31.25
C ASN A 260 -11.30 2.02 -31.36
N MET A 261 -11.98 1.13 -30.62
CA MET A 261 -13.45 1.07 -30.59
C MET A 261 -14.02 2.25 -29.78
N ASP A 262 -15.22 2.72 -30.16
CA ASP A 262 -15.93 3.74 -29.40
C ASP A 262 -16.22 3.26 -27.96
N SER A 263 -16.23 4.19 -27.00
CA SER A 263 -16.29 3.86 -25.57
C SER A 263 -17.59 3.15 -25.20
N GLU A 264 -18.71 3.53 -25.82
CA GLU A 264 -20.03 2.92 -25.57
C GLU A 264 -20.14 1.51 -26.18
N GLU A 265 -19.63 1.30 -27.39
CA GLU A 265 -19.60 -0.04 -28.01
C GLU A 265 -18.68 -1.01 -27.25
N LYS A 266 -17.58 -0.48 -26.71
CA LYS A 266 -16.64 -1.25 -25.90
C LYS A 266 -17.29 -1.68 -24.58
N GLU A 267 -18.00 -0.79 -23.90
CA GLU A 267 -18.70 -1.12 -22.65
C GLU A 267 -19.81 -2.16 -22.87
N ALA A 268 -20.53 -2.10 -23.99
CA ALA A 268 -21.56 -3.08 -24.32
C ALA A 268 -21.01 -4.49 -24.63
N LYS A 269 -19.78 -4.59 -25.15
CA LYS A 269 -19.14 -5.86 -25.51
C LYS A 269 -18.23 -6.42 -24.43
N PHE A 270 -17.74 -5.58 -23.53
CA PHE A 270 -16.81 -5.95 -22.49
C PHE A 270 -17.54 -6.73 -21.39
N PHE A 271 -17.16 -7.99 -21.19
CA PHE A 271 -17.75 -8.82 -20.15
C PHE A 271 -17.15 -8.47 -18.79
N GLY A 272 -15.82 -8.51 -18.67
CA GLY A 272 -15.07 -8.04 -17.52
C GLY A 272 -15.46 -8.68 -16.18
N TRP A 273 -15.06 -8.01 -15.10
CA TRP A 273 -15.40 -8.43 -13.74
C TRP A 273 -16.90 -8.27 -13.45
N ASP A 274 -17.52 -7.19 -13.93
CA ASP A 274 -18.93 -6.92 -13.70
C ASP A 274 -19.83 -7.99 -14.33
N GLY A 275 -19.45 -8.53 -15.50
CA GLY A 275 -20.13 -9.68 -16.10
C GLY A 275 -20.12 -10.93 -15.23
N LEU A 276 -19.03 -11.21 -14.50
CA LEU A 276 -18.97 -12.33 -13.56
C LEU A 276 -19.90 -12.13 -12.36
N VAL A 277 -19.95 -10.90 -11.83
CA VAL A 277 -20.85 -10.55 -10.71
C VAL A 277 -22.30 -10.61 -11.15
N ASN A 278 -22.62 -10.09 -12.33
CA ASN A 278 -23.98 -10.06 -12.88
C ASN A 278 -24.52 -11.45 -13.23
N ASN A 279 -23.65 -12.37 -13.64
CA ASN A 279 -23.99 -13.77 -13.87
C ASN A 279 -24.04 -14.61 -12.58
N GLY A 280 -23.79 -14.01 -11.40
CA GLY A 280 -23.79 -14.71 -10.12
C GLY A 280 -22.65 -15.72 -9.96
N VAL A 281 -21.57 -15.58 -10.75
CA VAL A 281 -20.38 -16.44 -10.67
C VAL A 281 -19.56 -16.11 -9.42
N VAL A 282 -19.54 -14.84 -9.06
CA VAL A 282 -18.80 -14.30 -7.92
C VAL A 282 -19.77 -13.63 -6.96
N GLU A 283 -19.63 -13.91 -5.68
CA GLU A 283 -20.42 -13.31 -4.60
C GLU A 283 -19.47 -12.60 -3.60
N TYR A 284 -19.85 -11.42 -3.13
CA TYR A 284 -19.07 -10.63 -2.17
C TYR A 284 -19.47 -11.01 -0.75
N VAL A 285 -18.65 -11.76 -0.06
CA VAL A 285 -18.97 -12.24 1.29
C VAL A 285 -18.36 -11.30 2.32
N ASP A 286 -19.15 -10.84 3.29
CA ASP A 286 -18.66 -10.07 4.43
C ASP A 286 -18.33 -10.96 5.65
N ALA A 287 -17.70 -10.36 6.67
CA ALA A 287 -17.25 -11.09 7.86
C ALA A 287 -18.38 -11.78 8.65
N GLU A 288 -19.62 -11.29 8.57
CA GLU A 288 -20.76 -11.90 9.29
C GLU A 288 -21.39 -13.03 8.44
N GLU A 289 -21.41 -12.88 7.12
CA GLU A 289 -21.82 -13.95 6.20
C GLU A 289 -20.86 -15.15 6.25
N GLU A 290 -19.56 -14.90 6.45
CA GLU A 290 -18.52 -15.95 6.60
C GLU A 290 -18.86 -16.97 7.70
N GLU A 291 -19.58 -16.59 8.76
CA GLU A 291 -19.99 -17.50 9.85
C GLU A 291 -21.04 -18.54 9.40
N THR A 292 -21.72 -18.30 8.27
CA THR A 292 -22.74 -19.22 7.70
C THR A 292 -22.25 -19.97 6.47
N VAL A 293 -21.15 -19.52 5.87
CA VAL A 293 -20.63 -19.98 4.58
C VAL A 293 -19.55 -21.05 4.79
N MET A 294 -19.50 -22.04 3.87
CA MET A 294 -18.47 -23.08 3.86
C MET A 294 -17.57 -22.89 2.64
N ILE A 295 -16.31 -22.48 2.87
CA ILE A 295 -15.37 -22.10 1.81
C ILE A 295 -14.33 -23.20 1.59
N VAL A 296 -14.22 -23.69 0.36
CA VAL A 296 -13.13 -24.59 -0.06
C VAL A 296 -11.91 -23.77 -0.54
N MET A 297 -10.70 -24.25 -0.22
CA MET A 297 -9.46 -23.49 -0.46
C MET A 297 -8.99 -23.50 -1.91
N THR A 298 -9.19 -24.62 -2.62
CA THR A 298 -8.81 -24.75 -4.03
C THR A 298 -9.88 -25.52 -4.80
N PRO A 299 -10.05 -25.27 -6.11
CA PRO A 299 -10.95 -26.04 -6.96
C PRO A 299 -10.63 -27.54 -7.00
N GLU A 300 -9.36 -27.92 -6.85
CA GLU A 300 -8.94 -29.32 -6.76
C GLU A 300 -9.50 -29.99 -5.51
N ASP A 301 -9.46 -29.31 -4.36
CA ASP A 301 -9.99 -29.84 -3.12
C ASP A 301 -11.53 -29.99 -3.20
N LEU A 302 -12.21 -29.13 -3.98
CA LEU A 302 -13.65 -29.29 -4.25
C LEU A 302 -13.94 -30.58 -5.02
N GLU A 303 -13.18 -30.83 -6.09
CA GLU A 303 -13.30 -32.04 -6.91
C GLU A 303 -13.07 -33.31 -6.09
N ILE A 304 -12.01 -33.31 -5.28
CA ILE A 304 -11.70 -34.44 -4.39
C ILE A 304 -12.84 -34.65 -3.39
N SER A 305 -13.42 -33.59 -2.85
CA SER A 305 -14.55 -33.68 -1.90
C SER A 305 -15.75 -34.36 -2.51
N ARG A 306 -16.05 -34.02 -3.77
CA ARG A 306 -17.14 -34.62 -4.54
C ARG A 306 -16.89 -36.10 -4.80
N GLN A 307 -15.65 -36.48 -5.14
CA GLN A 307 -15.26 -37.87 -5.37
C GLN A 307 -15.41 -38.73 -4.10
N ILE A 308 -14.96 -38.21 -2.95
CA ILE A 308 -15.14 -38.89 -1.65
C ILE A 308 -16.62 -39.09 -1.34
N GLN A 309 -17.44 -38.05 -1.53
CA GLN A 309 -18.89 -38.12 -1.28
C GLN A 309 -19.60 -39.12 -2.21
N ALA A 310 -19.12 -39.28 -3.43
CA ALA A 310 -19.59 -40.31 -4.37
C ALA A 310 -19.04 -41.73 -4.06
N GLY A 311 -18.23 -41.89 -3.00
CA GLY A 311 -17.69 -43.17 -2.55
C GLY A 311 -16.40 -43.62 -3.25
N TYR A 312 -15.75 -42.74 -4.01
CA TYR A 312 -14.45 -43.03 -4.61
C TYR A 312 -13.33 -42.97 -3.55
N ALA A 313 -12.27 -43.74 -3.77
CA ALA A 313 -11.09 -43.71 -2.93
C ALA A 313 -10.39 -42.34 -3.02
N MET A 314 -9.75 -41.93 -1.92
CA MET A 314 -8.86 -40.77 -1.92
C MET A 314 -7.81 -40.91 -3.02
N PRO A 315 -7.45 -39.83 -3.73
CA PRO A 315 -6.29 -39.86 -4.63
C PRO A 315 -5.06 -40.34 -3.86
N GLU A 316 -4.25 -41.19 -4.48
CA GLU A 316 -2.97 -41.60 -3.90
C GLU A 316 -2.12 -40.35 -3.62
N ALA A 317 -1.50 -40.31 -2.44
CA ALA A 317 -0.60 -39.22 -2.10
C ALA A 317 0.53 -39.18 -3.13
N SER A 318 0.73 -38.02 -3.76
CA SER A 318 1.84 -37.78 -4.68
C SER A 318 3.17 -38.27 -4.06
N ASP A 319 3.95 -39.05 -4.81
CA ASP A 319 5.28 -39.55 -4.39
C ASP A 319 6.28 -38.43 -4.04
N ASP A 320 6.00 -37.20 -4.48
CA ASP A 320 6.82 -36.03 -4.17
C ASP A 320 6.68 -35.56 -2.70
N LEU A 321 7.59 -36.07 -1.86
CA LEU A 321 7.74 -35.73 -0.44
C LEU A 321 7.94 -34.22 -0.16
N ASN A 322 8.37 -33.43 -1.15
CA ASN A 322 8.68 -32.01 -0.98
C ASN A 322 7.52 -31.09 -1.35
N LYS A 323 6.37 -31.63 -1.75
CA LYS A 323 5.14 -30.85 -1.92
C LYS A 323 4.54 -30.46 -0.58
N ARG A 324 3.76 -29.37 -0.60
CA ARG A 324 2.99 -28.93 0.57
C ARG A 324 2.03 -30.03 1.00
N VAL A 325 2.11 -30.40 2.28
CA VAL A 325 1.17 -31.34 2.88
C VAL A 325 -0.19 -30.65 3.03
N LYS A 326 -1.19 -31.12 2.28
CA LYS A 326 -2.58 -30.68 2.42
C LYS A 326 -3.20 -31.37 3.65
N ALA A 327 -4.13 -30.68 4.32
CA ALA A 327 -4.88 -31.28 5.42
C ALA A 327 -5.79 -32.40 4.88
N PRO A 328 -5.93 -33.54 5.58
CA PRO A 328 -6.84 -34.59 5.16
C PRO A 328 -8.27 -34.06 5.18
N MET A 329 -9.01 -34.31 4.11
CA MET A 329 -10.38 -33.83 4.02
C MET A 329 -11.30 -34.68 4.90
N ASN A 330 -12.18 -34.04 5.66
CA ASN A 330 -13.08 -34.76 6.55
C ASN A 330 -14.19 -35.43 5.71
N PRO A 331 -14.34 -36.77 5.75
CA PRO A 331 -15.39 -37.47 5.01
C PRO A 331 -16.81 -37.07 5.42
N THR A 332 -16.98 -36.51 6.63
CA THR A 332 -18.27 -36.06 7.15
C THR A 332 -18.55 -34.58 6.88
N ALA A 333 -17.67 -33.87 6.16
CA ALA A 333 -17.90 -32.46 5.83
C ALA A 333 -19.06 -32.32 4.81
N HIS A 334 -20.08 -31.57 5.17
CA HIS A 334 -21.22 -31.25 4.32
C HIS A 334 -20.88 -30.19 3.25
N THR A 335 -21.69 -30.18 2.20
CA THR A 335 -21.71 -29.30 1.01
C THR A 335 -20.99 -27.96 1.15
N TRP A 336 -19.99 -27.72 0.30
CA TRP A 336 -19.30 -26.44 0.15
C TRP A 336 -20.21 -25.42 -0.53
N THR A 337 -20.21 -24.17 -0.07
CA THR A 337 -21.04 -23.11 -0.67
C THR A 337 -20.24 -22.17 -1.56
N HIS A 338 -18.97 -21.95 -1.24
CA HIS A 338 -18.08 -21.07 -2.00
C HIS A 338 -16.68 -21.67 -2.13
N CYS A 339 -15.90 -21.15 -3.09
CA CYS A 339 -14.50 -21.45 -3.27
C CYS A 339 -13.67 -20.17 -3.25
N GLU A 340 -12.53 -20.21 -2.54
CA GLU A 340 -11.54 -19.13 -2.57
C GLU A 340 -11.00 -18.98 -3.99
N ILE A 341 -10.82 -17.73 -4.45
CA ILE A 341 -10.37 -17.45 -5.82
C ILE A 341 -8.91 -17.87 -5.97
N HIS A 342 -8.09 -17.41 -5.04
CA HIS A 342 -6.71 -17.87 -4.90
C HIS A 342 -6.20 -17.50 -3.49
N PRO A 343 -5.60 -18.44 -2.72
CA PRO A 343 -5.16 -18.17 -1.36
C PRO A 343 -4.17 -17.01 -1.20
N SER A 344 -3.43 -16.64 -2.26
CA SER A 344 -2.51 -15.48 -2.22
C SER A 344 -3.21 -14.12 -2.09
N MET A 345 -4.50 -14.04 -2.39
CA MET A 345 -5.27 -12.78 -2.35
C MET A 345 -5.48 -12.25 -0.92
N ILE A 346 -5.19 -13.07 0.11
CA ILE A 346 -5.13 -12.65 1.51
C ILE A 346 -4.03 -11.64 1.81
N LEU A 347 -3.00 -11.57 0.98
CA LEU A 347 -1.86 -10.69 1.21
C LEU A 347 -2.21 -9.22 0.96
N GLY A 348 -1.42 -8.33 1.55
CA GLY A 348 -1.47 -6.89 1.29
C GLY A 348 -0.56 -6.51 0.13
N ILE A 349 -0.49 -5.20 -0.14
CA ILE A 349 0.34 -4.66 -1.22
C ILE A 349 1.82 -4.97 -0.97
N CYS A 350 2.34 -4.71 0.23
CA CYS A 350 3.77 -4.92 0.51
C CYS A 350 4.11 -6.40 0.79
N ALA A 351 3.15 -7.19 1.25
CA ALA A 351 3.36 -8.61 1.49
C ALA A 351 3.32 -9.44 0.19
N SER A 352 2.50 -9.04 -0.79
CA SER A 352 2.41 -9.73 -2.09
C SER A 352 3.65 -9.56 -2.97
N ILE A 353 4.49 -8.56 -2.69
CA ILE A 353 5.79 -8.39 -3.34
C ILE A 353 6.90 -9.19 -2.66
N ILE A 354 6.62 -10.07 -1.70
CA ILE A 354 7.61 -10.98 -1.10
C ILE A 354 7.58 -12.29 -1.90
N PRO A 355 8.71 -12.84 -2.36
CA PRO A 355 8.72 -14.13 -3.04
C PRO A 355 8.61 -15.26 -2.01
N PHE A 356 7.82 -16.29 -2.32
CA PHE A 356 7.61 -17.45 -1.43
C PHE A 356 7.35 -17.08 0.06
N PRO A 357 6.40 -16.17 0.37
CA PRO A 357 6.17 -15.69 1.73
C PRO A 357 5.69 -16.80 2.68
N ASP A 358 5.10 -17.87 2.14
CA ASP A 358 4.69 -19.09 2.85
C ASP A 358 5.86 -20.00 3.28
N HIS A 359 7.06 -19.79 2.73
CA HIS A 359 8.29 -20.48 3.12
C HIS A 359 9.17 -19.70 4.11
N ASN A 360 8.67 -18.57 4.61
CA ASN A 360 9.36 -17.72 5.58
C ASN A 360 8.80 -17.92 6.99
N GLN A 361 9.65 -17.70 8.00
CA GLN A 361 9.16 -17.49 9.36
C GLN A 361 8.29 -16.21 9.40
N SER A 362 7.07 -16.32 9.94
CA SER A 362 6.06 -15.25 9.91
C SER A 362 6.57 -13.83 10.26
N PRO A 363 7.37 -13.60 11.32
CA PRO A 363 7.86 -12.25 11.65
C PRO A 363 8.68 -11.59 10.54
N ARG A 364 9.37 -12.39 9.70
CA ARG A 364 10.18 -11.89 8.59
C ARG A 364 9.33 -11.26 7.48
N ASN A 365 8.14 -11.80 7.25
CA ASN A 365 7.19 -11.22 6.31
C ASN A 365 6.68 -9.86 6.81
N THR A 366 6.46 -9.72 8.11
CA THR A 366 6.08 -8.45 8.75
C THR A 366 7.19 -7.42 8.61
N TYR A 367 8.44 -7.81 8.91
CA TYR A 367 9.60 -6.95 8.76
C TYR A 367 9.77 -6.46 7.33
N GLN A 368 9.71 -7.36 6.35
CA GLN A 368 9.83 -6.95 4.96
C GLN A 368 8.70 -6.00 4.54
N SER A 369 7.48 -6.26 4.99
CA SER A 369 6.34 -5.40 4.64
C SER A 369 6.52 -3.97 5.15
N ALA A 370 7.18 -3.78 6.30
CA ALA A 370 7.52 -2.46 6.81
C ALA A 370 8.75 -1.87 6.10
N MET A 371 9.81 -2.66 5.89
CA MET A 371 11.06 -2.23 5.25
C MET A 371 10.86 -1.86 3.77
N GLY A 372 10.03 -2.59 3.04
CA GLY A 372 9.72 -2.30 1.63
C GLY A 372 9.05 -0.95 1.40
N LYS A 373 8.45 -0.34 2.44
CA LYS A 373 7.92 1.04 2.39
C LYS A 373 9.02 2.10 2.46
N GLN A 374 10.21 1.73 2.93
CA GLN A 374 11.39 2.59 3.06
C GLN A 374 12.37 2.41 1.89
N ALA A 375 12.13 1.43 1.01
CA ALA A 375 12.97 1.18 -0.14
C ALA A 375 13.06 2.41 -1.06
N MET A 376 14.11 2.44 -1.88
CA MET A 376 14.31 3.45 -2.91
C MET A 376 13.94 2.91 -4.30
N GLY A 377 13.31 3.73 -5.13
CA GLY A 377 12.89 3.31 -6.47
C GLY A 377 12.29 4.47 -7.26
N VAL A 378 11.68 4.15 -8.40
CA VAL A 378 10.87 5.14 -9.11
C VAL A 378 9.46 5.10 -8.51
N PHE A 379 9.01 6.21 -7.92
CA PHE A 379 7.67 6.27 -7.33
C PHE A 379 6.60 6.68 -8.36
N LEU A 380 6.93 7.57 -9.31
CA LEU A 380 6.07 8.03 -10.40
C LEU A 380 6.94 8.40 -11.60
N THR A 381 6.45 8.22 -12.83
CA THR A 381 7.20 8.57 -14.06
C THR A 381 7.38 10.08 -14.25
N ASN A 382 6.43 10.89 -13.79
CA ASN A 382 6.47 12.35 -13.90
C ASN A 382 7.24 13.05 -12.77
N TYR A 383 8.12 12.33 -12.06
CA TYR A 383 8.89 12.90 -10.95
C TYR A 383 9.71 14.12 -11.39
N ASP A 384 10.18 14.13 -12.64
CA ASP A 384 11.03 15.19 -13.19
C ASP A 384 10.28 16.53 -13.30
N GLN A 385 8.98 16.51 -13.58
CA GLN A 385 8.16 17.72 -13.62
C GLN A 385 7.66 18.13 -12.23
N ARG A 386 7.72 17.23 -11.25
CA ARG A 386 7.08 17.40 -9.95
C ARG A 386 8.04 18.01 -8.91
N MET A 387 7.59 19.07 -8.26
CA MET A 387 8.34 19.76 -7.19
C MET A 387 8.00 19.22 -5.80
N ASP A 388 8.54 18.05 -5.44
CA ASP A 388 8.44 17.51 -4.08
C ASP A 388 9.50 18.03 -3.14
N THR A 389 9.15 18.07 -1.84
CA THR A 389 10.08 18.40 -0.76
C THR A 389 11.27 17.45 -0.72
N MET A 390 11.05 16.16 -0.89
CA MET A 390 12.10 15.14 -0.93
C MET A 390 11.72 14.04 -1.91
N ALA A 391 12.68 13.56 -2.70
CA ALA A 391 12.49 12.42 -3.58
C ALA A 391 13.79 11.62 -3.71
N ASN A 392 13.66 10.30 -3.74
CA ASN A 392 14.75 9.33 -3.82
C ASN A 392 14.50 8.43 -5.02
N ILE A 393 15.38 8.48 -6.02
CA ILE A 393 15.18 7.75 -7.27
C ILE A 393 16.43 6.94 -7.59
N LEU A 394 16.25 5.65 -7.90
CA LEU A 394 17.36 4.77 -8.27
C LEU A 394 17.79 5.03 -9.71
N TYR A 395 19.09 4.93 -9.99
CA TYR A 395 19.64 5.15 -11.34
C TYR A 395 19.21 4.06 -12.32
N TYR A 396 19.32 2.79 -11.90
CA TYR A 396 19.03 1.64 -12.76
C TYR A 396 18.07 0.65 -12.08
N PRO A 397 16.80 1.02 -11.81
CA PRO A 397 15.81 0.07 -11.31
C PRO A 397 15.70 -1.17 -12.22
N GLN A 398 15.65 -2.37 -11.63
CA GLN A 398 15.52 -3.61 -12.40
C GLN A 398 14.25 -4.36 -12.02
N LYS A 399 13.75 -5.19 -12.94
CA LYS A 399 12.70 -6.15 -12.62
C LYS A 399 13.26 -7.23 -11.70
N PRO A 400 12.58 -7.65 -10.63
CA PRO A 400 12.98 -8.83 -9.89
C PRO A 400 12.97 -10.07 -10.82
N LEU A 401 13.93 -10.98 -10.65
CA LEU A 401 13.98 -12.22 -11.46
C LEU A 401 12.96 -13.27 -10.99
N ALA A 402 12.74 -13.33 -9.68
CA ALA A 402 11.70 -14.14 -9.04
C ALA A 402 10.53 -13.23 -8.63
N THR A 403 9.41 -13.35 -9.35
CA THR A 403 8.27 -12.43 -9.23
C THR A 403 6.99 -13.18 -8.87
N THR A 404 6.09 -12.52 -8.15
CA THR A 404 4.76 -13.06 -7.90
C THR A 404 3.82 -12.56 -8.99
N ARG A 405 2.81 -13.35 -9.37
CA ARG A 405 1.81 -12.90 -10.35
C ARG A 405 1.10 -11.61 -9.92
N SER A 406 0.95 -11.40 -8.60
CA SER A 406 0.39 -10.16 -8.05
C SER A 406 1.18 -8.90 -8.42
N MET A 407 2.49 -9.00 -8.72
CA MET A 407 3.31 -7.86 -9.13
C MET A 407 2.88 -7.23 -10.46
N GLU A 408 2.24 -8.00 -11.33
CA GLU A 408 1.72 -7.52 -12.60
C GLU A 408 0.61 -6.49 -12.37
N PHE A 409 -0.38 -6.85 -11.56
CA PHE A 409 -1.49 -5.95 -11.17
C PHE A 409 -1.00 -4.72 -10.39
N LEU A 410 0.04 -4.89 -9.57
CA LEU A 410 0.66 -3.80 -8.83
C LEU A 410 1.59 -2.94 -9.68
N LYS A 411 1.78 -3.25 -10.97
CA LYS A 411 2.75 -2.58 -11.87
C LYS A 411 4.16 -2.48 -11.28
N PHE A 412 4.52 -3.39 -10.38
CA PHE A 412 5.82 -3.38 -9.71
C PHE A 412 6.96 -3.66 -10.69
N ARG A 413 6.66 -4.43 -11.74
CA ARG A 413 7.57 -4.71 -12.85
C ARG A 413 7.88 -3.46 -13.68
N GLU A 414 6.96 -2.50 -13.77
CA GLU A 414 7.13 -1.25 -14.51
C GLU A 414 7.87 -0.21 -13.65
N LEU A 415 7.55 -0.14 -12.36
CA LEU A 415 8.15 0.80 -11.40
C LEU A 415 8.81 0.05 -10.22
N PRO A 416 9.95 -0.63 -10.44
CA PRO A 416 10.59 -1.41 -9.41
C PRO A 416 11.33 -0.55 -8.37
N ALA A 417 11.56 -1.16 -7.20
CA ALA A 417 12.14 -0.52 -6.01
C ALA A 417 13.49 -1.13 -5.56
N GLY A 418 14.35 -1.53 -6.49
CA GLY A 418 15.56 -2.30 -6.19
C GLY A 418 16.28 -2.80 -7.45
N GLN A 419 17.30 -3.63 -7.24
CA GLN A 419 18.15 -4.18 -8.28
C GLN A 419 18.50 -5.64 -7.98
N ASN A 420 18.69 -6.44 -9.03
CA ASN A 420 19.28 -7.76 -8.86
C ASN A 420 20.79 -7.60 -8.62
N ALA A 421 21.31 -8.31 -7.64
CA ALA A 421 22.72 -8.38 -7.30
C ALA A 421 23.15 -9.85 -7.26
N ILE A 422 24.39 -10.14 -7.65
CA ILE A 422 24.97 -11.47 -7.45
C ILE A 422 25.39 -11.60 -6.00
N VAL A 423 24.71 -12.48 -5.26
CA VAL A 423 24.91 -12.65 -3.82
C VAL A 423 25.63 -13.96 -3.53
N ALA A 424 26.70 -13.87 -2.75
CA ALA A 424 27.40 -15.02 -2.20
C ALA A 424 27.12 -15.14 -0.69
N ILE A 425 26.89 -16.36 -0.21
CA ILE A 425 26.73 -16.66 1.21
C ILE A 425 28.02 -17.33 1.69
N ALA A 426 28.91 -16.55 2.30
CA ALA A 426 30.23 -17.02 2.73
C ALA A 426 30.77 -16.20 3.91
N CYS A 427 31.54 -16.85 4.79
CA CYS A 427 32.39 -16.13 5.74
C CYS A 427 33.64 -15.65 5.02
N TYR A 428 33.81 -14.34 4.86
CA TYR A 428 34.97 -13.76 4.18
C TYR A 428 35.48 -12.54 4.95
N SER A 429 36.76 -12.51 5.29
CA SER A 429 37.47 -11.37 5.95
C SER A 429 36.92 -10.86 7.30
N GLY A 430 35.81 -11.38 7.82
CA GLY A 430 35.22 -10.99 9.11
C GLY A 430 34.33 -9.74 9.07
N TYR A 431 34.40 -8.93 8.02
CA TYR A 431 33.62 -7.68 7.87
C TYR A 431 32.16 -7.86 7.40
N ASN A 432 31.65 -9.08 7.42
CA ASN A 432 30.23 -9.39 7.19
C ASN A 432 29.53 -9.99 8.42
N GLN A 433 30.12 -9.88 9.61
CA GLN A 433 29.53 -10.36 10.87
C GLN A 433 28.38 -9.46 11.35
N GLU A 434 27.50 -9.98 12.22
CA GLU A 434 26.45 -9.21 12.90
C GLU A 434 25.62 -8.29 11.98
N ASP A 435 25.09 -8.84 10.89
CA ASP A 435 24.26 -8.14 9.90
C ASP A 435 24.98 -7.09 9.05
N SER A 436 26.31 -7.06 9.10
CA SER A 436 27.08 -6.34 8.09
C SER A 436 27.19 -7.16 6.79
N VAL A 437 27.35 -6.45 5.67
CA VAL A 437 27.54 -7.05 4.35
C VAL A 437 28.80 -6.48 3.70
N ILE A 438 29.47 -7.33 2.93
CA ILE A 438 30.60 -6.91 2.09
C ILE A 438 30.07 -6.60 0.70
N MET A 439 30.40 -5.43 0.15
CA MET A 439 30.01 -5.06 -1.21
C MET A 439 31.21 -4.93 -2.15
N ASN A 440 30.99 -5.21 -3.44
CA ASN A 440 31.98 -5.00 -4.48
C ASN A 440 32.06 -3.52 -4.87
N GLN A 441 33.19 -2.88 -4.56
CA GLN A 441 33.47 -1.49 -4.93
C GLN A 441 33.41 -1.29 -6.44
N SER A 442 33.89 -2.24 -7.23
CA SER A 442 33.88 -2.14 -8.69
C SER A 442 32.45 -2.13 -9.25
N SER A 443 31.53 -2.86 -8.62
CA SER A 443 30.11 -2.82 -8.96
C SER A 443 29.47 -1.48 -8.59
N ILE A 444 29.81 -0.93 -7.41
CA ILE A 444 29.39 0.42 -6.98
C ILE A 444 29.91 1.50 -7.95
N ASP A 445 31.16 1.37 -8.41
CA ASP A 445 31.80 2.27 -9.36
C ASP A 445 31.15 2.22 -10.75
N ARG A 446 30.63 1.04 -11.15
CA ARG A 446 29.82 0.86 -12.36
C ARG A 446 28.37 1.36 -12.23
N GLY A 447 27.88 1.60 -11.01
CA GLY A 447 26.57 2.19 -10.78
C GLY A 447 25.59 1.37 -9.94
N LEU A 448 26.05 0.26 -9.33
CA LEU A 448 25.24 -0.54 -8.41
C LEU A 448 24.66 0.35 -7.30
N PHE A 449 23.35 0.27 -7.13
CA PHE A 449 22.53 0.99 -6.16
C PHE A 449 22.68 2.52 -6.09
N ARG A 450 23.24 3.19 -7.11
CA ARG A 450 23.29 4.67 -7.13
C ARG A 450 21.90 5.28 -7.15
N SER A 451 21.72 6.38 -6.44
CA SER A 451 20.44 7.08 -6.36
C SER A 451 20.59 8.60 -6.50
N LEU A 452 19.56 9.24 -7.04
CA LEU A 452 19.35 10.67 -7.05
C LEU A 452 18.52 11.06 -5.83
N PHE A 453 19.01 12.03 -5.08
CA PHE A 453 18.29 12.68 -4.00
C PHE A 453 17.90 14.08 -4.46
N TYR A 454 16.61 14.35 -4.51
CA TYR A 454 16.06 15.67 -4.76
C TYR A 454 15.54 16.28 -3.48
N ARG A 455 15.75 17.59 -3.32
CA ARG A 455 15.10 18.38 -2.28
C ARG A 455 14.58 19.68 -2.86
N SER A 456 13.37 20.08 -2.49
CA SER A 456 12.84 21.40 -2.84
C SER A 456 12.77 22.32 -1.62
N TYR A 457 13.19 23.57 -1.81
CA TYR A 457 13.00 24.67 -0.88
C TYR A 457 11.91 25.59 -1.42
N THR A 458 11.03 26.07 -0.54
CA THR A 458 9.92 26.96 -0.90
C THR A 458 9.99 28.22 -0.06
N ASP A 459 9.84 29.37 -0.69
CA ASP A 459 9.69 30.66 -0.02
C ASP A 459 8.65 31.51 -0.75
N GLN A 460 8.05 32.47 -0.04
CA GLN A 460 7.03 33.35 -0.58
C GLN A 460 7.14 34.74 0.04
N GLU A 461 6.93 35.78 -0.73
CA GLU A 461 6.83 37.14 -0.20
C GLU A 461 5.65 37.23 0.77
N LYS A 462 5.84 37.96 1.87
CA LYS A 462 4.78 38.23 2.85
C LYS A 462 4.56 39.73 2.97
N ARG A 463 3.30 40.10 3.18
CA ARG A 463 2.95 41.46 3.60
C ARG A 463 3.10 41.56 5.12
N ILE A 464 3.92 42.50 5.56
CA ILE A 464 4.10 42.88 6.96
C ILE A 464 3.35 44.20 7.15
N GLY A 465 2.27 44.17 7.93
CA GLY A 465 1.42 45.36 8.16
C GLY A 465 0.58 45.76 6.93
N MET A 466 0.35 47.07 6.75
CA MET A 466 -0.56 47.60 5.71
C MET A 466 0.08 47.79 4.33
N SER A 467 1.41 47.92 4.23
CA SER A 467 2.07 48.29 2.96
C SER A 467 3.48 47.72 2.75
N VAL A 468 4.11 47.13 3.77
CA VAL A 468 5.50 46.67 3.67
C VAL A 468 5.52 45.24 3.13
N VAL A 469 6.12 45.06 1.95
CA VAL A 469 6.21 43.75 1.29
C VAL A 469 7.66 43.29 1.33
N GLU A 470 7.89 42.08 1.81
CA GLU A 470 9.18 41.40 1.63
C GLU A 470 9.46 41.20 0.14
N GLN A 471 10.69 41.37 -0.31
CA GLN A 471 11.05 41.25 -1.73
C GLN A 471 12.14 40.21 -1.94
N PHE A 472 12.05 39.49 -3.06
CA PHE A 472 13.18 38.71 -3.57
C PHE A 472 14.14 39.64 -4.31
N GLU A 473 15.34 39.76 -3.76
CA GLU A 473 16.45 40.53 -4.31
C GLU A 473 17.77 40.05 -3.68
N LYS A 474 18.89 40.35 -4.33
CA LYS A 474 20.22 40.03 -3.81
C LYS A 474 20.59 40.97 -2.65
N PRO A 475 20.72 40.46 -1.40
CA PRO A 475 21.08 41.30 -0.26
C PRO A 475 22.51 41.83 -0.38
N MET A 476 22.72 43.13 -0.14
CA MET A 476 24.06 43.73 -0.13
C MET A 476 24.50 44.08 1.29
N ARG A 477 25.82 43.99 1.55
CA ARG A 477 26.41 44.36 2.85
C ARG A 477 26.23 45.85 3.18
N SER A 478 26.01 46.69 2.17
CA SER A 478 25.86 48.13 2.33
C SER A 478 24.48 48.55 2.85
N ASP A 479 23.41 47.81 2.52
CA ASP A 479 22.02 48.21 2.76
C ASP A 479 21.24 47.26 3.69
N THR A 480 21.78 46.06 3.91
CA THR A 480 21.08 44.97 4.60
C THR A 480 21.70 44.67 5.98
N LEU A 481 20.86 44.68 7.00
CA LEU A 481 21.20 44.35 8.38
C LEU A 481 21.13 42.84 8.64
N LYS A 482 22.06 42.33 9.46
CA LYS A 482 22.12 40.92 9.95
C LYS A 482 22.12 39.88 8.81
N LEU A 483 23.03 40.05 7.84
CA LEU A 483 23.28 39.03 6.82
C LEU A 483 23.61 37.69 7.47
N LYS A 484 23.03 36.62 6.92
CA LYS A 484 23.32 35.26 7.36
C LYS A 484 24.77 34.87 7.02
N HIS A 485 25.28 33.91 7.79
CA HIS A 485 26.56 33.27 7.50
C HIS A 485 26.35 32.38 6.26
N GLY A 486 26.84 32.84 5.10
CA GLY A 486 26.64 32.18 3.82
C GLY A 486 27.16 33.03 2.65
N THR A 487 27.33 32.40 1.50
CA THR A 487 27.75 33.08 0.26
C THR A 487 26.53 33.54 -0.53
N TYR A 488 26.48 34.83 -0.88
CA TYR A 488 25.42 35.41 -1.72
C TYR A 488 25.87 35.59 -3.18
N ASP A 489 27.14 35.32 -3.49
CA ASP A 489 27.73 35.52 -4.81
C ASP A 489 27.06 34.68 -5.90
N LYS A 490 26.48 33.55 -5.51
CA LYS A 490 25.78 32.59 -6.39
C LYS A 490 24.35 32.98 -6.74
N LEU A 491 23.84 34.07 -6.15
CA LEU A 491 22.52 34.62 -6.48
C LEU A 491 22.64 35.57 -7.67
N ASP A 492 21.66 35.50 -8.57
CA ASP A 492 21.48 36.49 -9.63
C ASP A 492 20.84 37.78 -9.07
N ASP A 493 20.62 38.78 -9.92
CA ASP A 493 20.08 40.08 -9.52
C ASP A 493 18.65 39.99 -8.97
N ASP A 494 17.90 38.95 -9.35
CA ASP A 494 16.58 38.62 -8.81
C ASP A 494 16.63 38.01 -7.40
N GLY A 495 17.84 37.79 -6.86
CA GLY A 495 18.05 37.17 -5.57
C GLY A 495 17.87 35.66 -5.58
N ILE A 496 17.83 34.99 -6.74
CA ILE A 496 17.61 33.55 -6.83
C ILE A 496 18.80 32.89 -7.50
N VAL A 497 19.10 31.65 -7.11
CA VAL A 497 20.19 30.88 -7.71
C VAL A 497 19.77 30.30 -9.07
N ALA A 498 20.59 30.45 -10.11
CA ALA A 498 20.33 29.86 -11.41
C ALA A 498 20.40 28.31 -11.41
N PRO A 499 19.59 27.61 -12.23
CA PRO A 499 19.76 26.18 -12.49
C PRO A 499 21.17 25.85 -13.02
N GLY A 500 21.73 24.73 -12.58
CA GLY A 500 23.08 24.28 -12.94
C GLY A 500 24.19 24.74 -11.98
N VAL A 501 23.93 25.70 -11.10
CA VAL A 501 24.92 26.18 -10.13
C VAL A 501 25.15 25.14 -9.03
N ARG A 502 26.42 24.94 -8.67
CA ARG A 502 26.81 24.07 -7.55
C ARG A 502 26.70 24.82 -6.22
N VAL A 503 25.91 24.28 -5.30
CA VAL A 503 25.66 24.83 -3.96
C VAL A 503 26.08 23.83 -2.88
N SER A 504 26.61 24.32 -1.77
CA SER A 504 27.13 23.49 -0.67
C SER A 504 27.04 24.21 0.67
N GLY A 505 26.76 23.45 1.73
CA GLY A 505 26.85 23.95 3.10
C GLY A 505 25.83 25.04 3.38
N GLU A 506 26.30 26.23 3.74
CA GLU A 506 25.47 27.38 4.13
C GLU A 506 25.27 28.39 2.98
N ASP A 507 25.51 27.98 1.73
CA ASP A 507 25.21 28.81 0.57
C ASP A 507 23.74 29.28 0.55
N ILE A 508 23.54 30.55 0.21
CA ILE A 508 22.19 31.12 0.10
C ILE A 508 21.63 30.77 -1.27
N ILE A 509 20.40 30.23 -1.28
CA ILE A 509 19.72 29.82 -2.51
C ILE A 509 18.55 30.74 -2.88
N ILE A 510 17.97 31.42 -1.89
CA ILE A 510 16.90 32.40 -2.07
C ILE A 510 17.24 33.62 -1.21
N GLY A 511 17.70 34.68 -1.86
CA GLY A 511 17.89 36.01 -1.33
C GLY A 511 16.55 36.71 -1.09
N LYS A 512 16.33 37.16 0.14
CA LYS A 512 15.07 37.79 0.53
C LYS A 512 15.31 38.86 1.56
N THR A 513 14.73 40.03 1.36
CA THR A 513 14.85 41.17 2.25
C THR A 513 13.49 41.60 2.79
N ALA A 514 13.48 42.06 4.05
CA ALA A 514 12.33 42.68 4.69
C ALA A 514 12.66 44.14 5.01
N PRO A 515 11.85 45.13 4.58
CA PRO A 515 12.07 46.53 4.92
C PRO A 515 11.92 46.74 6.44
N ILE A 516 12.83 47.53 7.03
CA ILE A 516 12.78 47.90 8.45
C ILE A 516 12.06 49.24 8.57
N ALA A 517 11.10 49.34 9.50
CA ALA A 517 10.44 50.62 9.78
C ALA A 517 11.46 51.66 10.29
N PRO A 518 11.36 52.93 9.85
CA PRO A 518 12.28 53.99 10.28
C PRO A 518 12.33 54.11 11.81
N ASP A 519 11.19 53.94 12.49
CA ASP A 519 11.02 54.14 13.94
C ASP A 519 11.33 52.91 14.82
N ALA A 520 11.81 51.80 14.24
CA ALA A 520 12.16 50.61 15.02
C ALA A 520 13.56 50.77 15.67
N GLU A 521 13.61 50.96 16.99
CA GLU A 521 14.85 50.95 17.78
C GLU A 521 15.35 49.52 18.01
N GLU A 522 16.27 49.05 17.17
CA GLU A 522 17.04 47.82 17.43
C GLU A 522 18.40 48.15 18.06
N LEU A 523 18.48 48.09 19.40
CA LEU A 523 19.63 47.76 20.28
C LEU A 523 21.07 48.10 19.78
N GLY A 524 21.27 49.22 19.08
CA GLY A 524 22.58 49.80 18.78
C GLY A 524 23.41 49.21 17.63
N GLN A 525 22.89 48.26 16.83
CA GLN A 525 23.60 47.70 15.65
C GLN A 525 23.26 48.38 14.32
N ARG A 526 22.41 49.40 14.33
CA ARG A 526 21.83 50.03 13.13
C ARG A 526 22.63 51.27 12.71
N THR A 527 23.12 51.30 11.47
CA THR A 527 23.57 52.54 10.81
C THR A 527 22.42 53.13 9.98
N LYS A 528 22.45 54.44 9.67
CA LYS A 528 21.43 55.08 8.80
C LYS A 528 21.33 54.47 7.40
N LEU A 529 22.35 53.74 6.95
CA LEU A 529 22.42 53.08 5.64
C LEU A 529 21.67 51.74 5.61
N HIS A 530 21.45 51.09 6.76
CA HIS A 530 20.74 49.81 6.83
C HIS A 530 19.21 50.02 6.83
N VAL A 531 18.61 49.84 5.67
CA VAL A 531 17.16 50.01 5.44
C VAL A 531 16.43 48.67 5.43
N LYS A 532 17.14 47.58 5.14
CA LYS A 532 16.58 46.24 4.94
C LYS A 532 17.14 45.25 5.95
N ARG A 533 16.37 44.19 6.24
CA ARG A 533 16.79 43.03 7.05
C ARG A 533 16.85 41.80 6.17
N ASP A 534 17.87 40.98 6.36
CA ASP A 534 17.97 39.71 5.68
C ASP A 534 17.00 38.65 6.25
N VAL A 535 16.15 38.09 5.38
CA VAL A 535 15.23 36.97 5.66
C VAL A 535 15.45 35.83 4.65
N SER A 536 16.62 35.78 4.02
CA SER A 536 16.99 34.80 2.98
C SER A 536 16.94 33.37 3.46
N THR A 537 16.72 32.41 2.56
CA THR A 537 16.71 30.98 2.88
C THR A 537 18.05 30.34 2.51
N PRO A 538 18.84 29.85 3.50
CA PRO A 538 20.07 29.12 3.24
C PRO A 538 19.78 27.65 2.89
N LEU A 539 20.76 27.01 2.25
CA LEU A 539 20.83 25.57 2.18
C LEU A 539 21.05 24.96 3.58
N ARG A 540 20.68 23.68 3.77
CA ARG A 540 21.04 22.96 5.00
C ARG A 540 22.53 22.66 4.97
N SER A 541 23.23 22.92 6.08
CA SER A 541 24.68 22.75 6.21
C SER A 541 25.19 21.33 5.89
N THR A 542 24.37 20.30 6.09
CA THR A 542 24.70 18.90 5.80
C THR A 542 24.45 18.50 4.34
N GLU A 543 24.03 19.43 3.50
CA GLU A 543 23.60 19.16 2.13
C GLU A 543 24.44 19.92 1.10
N ASN A 544 24.57 19.29 -0.05
CA ASN A 544 25.28 19.83 -1.21
C ASN A 544 24.68 19.23 -2.48
N GLY A 545 24.83 19.95 -3.59
CA GLY A 545 24.29 19.49 -4.86
C GLY A 545 24.36 20.53 -5.95
N ILE A 546 23.60 20.29 -7.00
CA ILE A 546 23.43 21.18 -8.13
C ILE A 546 21.98 21.62 -8.15
N VAL A 547 21.74 22.90 -8.41
CA VAL A 547 20.39 23.42 -8.61
C VAL A 547 19.83 22.79 -9.89
N ASP A 548 18.69 22.14 -9.76
CA ASP A 548 18.10 21.35 -10.84
C ASP A 548 17.07 22.18 -11.60
N GLN A 549 16.11 22.76 -10.89
CA GLN A 549 15.07 23.58 -11.48
C GLN A 549 14.57 24.63 -10.47
N VAL A 550 14.26 25.82 -10.96
CA VAL A 550 13.68 26.91 -10.20
C VAL A 550 12.34 27.26 -10.80
N LEU A 551 11.30 27.31 -9.98
CA LEU A 551 9.97 27.76 -10.37
C LEU A 551 9.64 29.07 -9.66
N LEU A 552 9.24 30.06 -10.46
CA LEU A 552 8.71 31.34 -10.02
C LEU A 552 7.23 31.41 -10.42
N THR A 553 6.38 31.74 -9.46
CA THR A 553 4.95 31.93 -9.69
C THR A 553 4.38 32.95 -8.71
N THR A 554 3.08 33.22 -8.78
CA THR A 554 2.38 34.13 -7.88
C THR A 554 1.39 33.35 -7.04
N ASN A 555 1.31 33.67 -5.75
CA ASN A 555 0.30 33.11 -4.87
C ASN A 555 -1.09 33.73 -5.16
N ALA A 556 -2.13 33.24 -4.47
CA ALA A 556 -3.49 33.76 -4.62
C ALA A 556 -3.66 35.24 -4.20
N GLU A 557 -2.69 35.80 -3.46
CA GLU A 557 -2.65 37.20 -3.03
C GLU A 557 -1.86 38.10 -4.00
N GLY A 558 -1.37 37.54 -5.11
CA GLY A 558 -0.57 38.23 -6.12
C GLY A 558 0.89 38.46 -5.72
N LEU A 559 1.36 37.85 -4.63
CA LEU A 559 2.74 37.93 -4.14
C LEU A 559 3.62 36.87 -4.81
N ARG A 560 4.91 37.16 -5.01
CA ARG A 560 5.82 36.20 -5.64
C ARG A 560 6.05 34.99 -4.73
N PHE A 561 6.12 33.82 -5.35
CA PHE A 561 6.38 32.52 -4.73
C PHE A 561 7.49 31.83 -5.52
N VAL A 562 8.51 31.36 -4.82
CA VAL A 562 9.69 30.71 -5.40
C VAL A 562 9.84 29.31 -4.85
N LYS A 563 10.17 28.38 -5.74
CA LYS A 563 10.49 27.00 -5.40
C LYS A 563 11.77 26.57 -6.10
N VAL A 564 12.81 26.27 -5.33
CA VAL A 564 14.12 25.85 -5.82
C VAL A 564 14.28 24.36 -5.55
N ARG A 565 14.45 23.55 -6.59
CA ARG A 565 14.79 22.12 -6.47
C ARG A 565 16.28 21.94 -6.70
N MET A 566 16.91 21.20 -5.80
CA MET A 566 18.29 20.76 -5.93
C MET A 566 18.33 19.24 -6.10
N ARG A 567 19.38 18.77 -6.80
CA ARG A 567 19.69 17.36 -6.94
C ARG A 567 21.09 17.05 -6.46
N THR A 568 21.25 15.87 -5.87
CA THR A 568 22.55 15.33 -5.49
C THR A 568 22.57 13.83 -5.75
N THR A 569 23.75 13.31 -6.09
CA THR A 569 23.93 11.89 -6.34
C THR A 569 24.43 11.23 -5.08
N LYS A 570 23.74 10.18 -4.63
CA LYS A 570 24.12 9.37 -3.49
C LYS A 570 24.65 8.05 -4.00
N ILE A 571 25.96 7.86 -3.89
CA ILE A 571 26.63 6.58 -4.14
C ILE A 571 26.55 5.76 -2.85
N PRO A 572 26.38 4.42 -2.91
CA PRO A 572 26.50 3.57 -1.73
C PRO A 572 27.79 3.83 -0.95
N GLN A 573 27.70 3.94 0.37
CA GLN A 573 28.84 4.16 1.27
C GLN A 573 28.78 3.19 2.47
N ILE A 574 29.91 3.01 3.15
CA ILE A 574 29.97 2.23 4.40
C ILE A 574 28.93 2.78 5.39
N GLY A 575 28.14 1.90 6.00
CA GLY A 575 27.03 2.24 6.89
C GLY A 575 25.67 2.43 6.19
N ASP A 576 25.62 2.52 4.86
CA ASP A 576 24.34 2.49 4.13
C ASP A 576 23.65 1.14 4.35
N LYS A 577 22.31 1.18 4.37
CA LYS A 577 21.45 0.04 4.66
C LYS A 577 20.93 -0.56 3.37
N PHE A 578 20.85 -1.88 3.34
CA PHE A 578 20.29 -2.67 2.26
C PHE A 578 19.47 -3.80 2.85
N ALA A 579 18.45 -4.25 2.14
CA ALA A 579 17.66 -5.40 2.56
C ALA A 579 17.30 -6.29 1.38
N SER A 580 17.32 -7.61 1.60
CA SER A 580 16.62 -8.53 0.70
C SER A 580 15.12 -8.43 0.89
N ARG A 581 14.32 -9.06 0.04
CA ARG A 581 12.86 -9.15 0.18
C ARG A 581 12.37 -10.11 1.28
N HIS A 582 13.23 -10.54 2.20
CA HIS A 582 12.88 -11.46 3.28
C HIS A 582 13.16 -10.89 4.67
N GLY A 583 13.20 -9.56 4.81
CA GLY A 583 13.47 -8.90 6.08
C GLY A 583 14.92 -9.08 6.56
N GLN A 584 15.84 -9.40 5.63
CA GLN A 584 17.27 -9.49 5.88
C GLN A 584 17.91 -8.12 5.64
N LYS A 585 17.85 -7.27 6.66
CA LYS A 585 18.53 -5.98 6.64
C LYS A 585 20.01 -6.15 6.98
N GLY A 586 20.86 -5.44 6.26
CA GLY A 586 22.26 -5.30 6.60
C GLY A 586 22.83 -3.94 6.24
N THR A 587 24.00 -3.62 6.81
CA THR A 587 24.75 -2.40 6.52
C THR A 587 26.07 -2.74 5.84
N ILE A 588 26.52 -1.91 4.90
CA ILE A 588 27.85 -2.11 4.30
C ILE A 588 28.91 -1.99 5.40
N GLY A 589 29.64 -3.08 5.67
CA GLY A 589 30.74 -3.11 6.62
C GLY A 589 32.07 -2.66 5.99
N ILE A 590 32.37 -3.20 4.81
CA ILE A 590 33.54 -2.84 3.99
C ILE A 590 33.21 -3.01 2.51
N THR A 591 33.95 -2.33 1.65
CA THR A 591 33.95 -2.55 0.21
C THR A 591 35.29 -3.08 -0.27
N TYR A 592 35.28 -4.08 -1.14
CA TYR A 592 36.48 -4.62 -1.79
C TYR A 592 36.43 -4.39 -3.29
N ARG A 593 37.60 -4.21 -3.91
CA ARG A 593 37.70 -4.16 -5.38
C ARG A 593 37.61 -5.58 -5.95
N GLN A 594 37.46 -5.67 -7.27
CA GLN A 594 37.20 -6.94 -7.96
C GLN A 594 38.32 -7.95 -7.75
N GLU A 595 39.56 -7.49 -7.67
CA GLU A 595 40.77 -8.29 -7.42
C GLU A 595 40.80 -8.95 -6.04
N ASP A 596 40.21 -8.33 -5.02
CA ASP A 596 40.22 -8.83 -3.64
C ASP A 596 39.02 -9.72 -3.32
N MET A 597 38.02 -9.75 -4.21
CA MET A 597 36.79 -10.51 -4.05
C MET A 597 36.99 -11.96 -4.51
N PRO A 598 36.31 -12.94 -3.87
CA PRO A 598 36.33 -14.31 -4.34
C PRO A 598 35.66 -14.42 -5.72
N PHE A 599 36.16 -15.28 -6.58
CA PHE A 599 35.64 -15.46 -7.94
C PHE A 599 35.38 -16.94 -8.26
N THR A 600 34.43 -17.21 -9.15
CA THR A 600 34.10 -18.57 -9.61
C THR A 600 35.09 -19.05 -10.69
N LYS A 601 35.05 -20.34 -11.05
CA LYS A 601 35.81 -20.87 -12.19
C LYS A 601 35.49 -20.13 -13.51
N GLU A 602 34.27 -19.62 -13.63
CA GLU A 602 33.78 -18.88 -14.80
C GLU A 602 34.19 -17.39 -14.76
N GLY A 603 34.84 -16.94 -13.68
CA GLY A 603 35.26 -15.55 -13.52
C GLY A 603 34.16 -14.62 -12.98
N ILE A 604 33.05 -15.17 -12.48
CA ILE A 604 31.99 -14.38 -11.85
C ILE A 604 32.44 -13.94 -10.46
N VAL A 605 32.27 -12.65 -10.18
CA VAL A 605 32.59 -12.03 -8.88
C VAL A 605 31.29 -11.54 -8.26
N PRO A 606 31.00 -11.84 -6.98
CA PRO A 606 29.78 -11.41 -6.34
C PRO A 606 29.75 -9.89 -6.15
N ASP A 607 28.54 -9.33 -6.22
CA ASP A 607 28.28 -7.93 -5.90
C ASP A 607 28.16 -7.73 -4.38
N LEU A 608 27.63 -8.75 -3.69
CA LEU A 608 27.34 -8.74 -2.26
C LEU A 608 27.75 -10.09 -1.64
N ILE A 609 28.40 -10.04 -0.47
CA ILE A 609 28.65 -11.23 0.35
C ILE A 609 27.97 -11.08 1.69
N ILE A 610 27.03 -11.98 1.99
CA ILE A 610 26.37 -12.08 3.29
C ILE A 610 26.94 -13.23 4.11
N ASN A 611 26.87 -13.11 5.43
CA ASN A 611 27.38 -14.14 6.31
C ASN A 611 26.38 -15.30 6.49
N PRO A 612 26.84 -16.57 6.41
CA PRO A 612 26.00 -17.75 6.61
C PRO A 612 25.23 -17.77 7.95
N HIS A 613 25.77 -17.18 9.02
CA HIS A 613 25.14 -17.15 10.34
C HIS A 613 23.79 -16.43 10.34
N ALA A 614 23.55 -15.57 9.36
CA ALA A 614 22.27 -14.89 9.19
C ALA A 614 21.11 -15.84 8.85
N ILE A 615 21.37 -17.01 8.26
CA ILE A 615 20.32 -17.91 7.77
C ILE A 615 19.71 -18.78 8.88
N PRO A 616 20.48 -19.56 9.69
CA PRO A 616 19.89 -20.51 10.64
C PRO A 616 19.05 -19.84 11.73
N SER A 617 19.53 -18.71 12.27
CA SER A 617 18.85 -17.98 13.35
C SER A 617 17.57 -17.26 12.88
N ARG A 618 17.48 -16.94 11.58
CA ARG A 618 16.36 -16.18 11.02
C ARG A 618 15.37 -17.03 10.25
N MET A 619 15.78 -18.25 9.89
CA MET A 619 14.97 -19.24 9.18
C MET A 619 14.34 -18.67 7.90
N THR A 620 15.08 -17.80 7.19
CA THR A 620 14.65 -17.19 5.91
C THR A 620 14.96 -18.13 4.75
N ILE A 621 14.32 -19.30 4.71
CA ILE A 621 14.55 -20.32 3.67
C ILE A 621 14.12 -19.80 2.29
N ALA A 622 13.03 -19.02 2.24
CA ALA A 622 12.55 -18.41 1.00
C ALA A 622 13.62 -17.56 0.29
N HIS A 623 14.55 -16.93 1.03
CA HIS A 623 15.68 -16.20 0.44
C HIS A 623 16.60 -17.13 -0.37
N LEU A 624 16.88 -18.33 0.12
CA LEU A 624 17.68 -19.32 -0.62
C LEU A 624 16.94 -19.84 -1.85
N ILE A 625 15.62 -20.03 -1.73
CA ILE A 625 14.77 -20.46 -2.86
C ILE A 625 14.74 -19.36 -3.94
N GLU A 626 14.60 -18.09 -3.54
CA GLU A 626 14.68 -16.93 -4.45
C GLU A 626 16.01 -16.94 -5.23
N CYS A 627 17.13 -17.18 -4.57
CA CYS A 627 18.45 -17.24 -5.23
C CYS A 627 18.54 -18.37 -6.26
N GLN A 628 18.05 -19.57 -5.92
CA GLN A 628 18.10 -20.72 -6.83
C GLN A 628 17.19 -20.51 -8.04
N LEU A 629 15.95 -20.07 -7.80
CA LEU A 629 15.00 -19.80 -8.87
C LEU A 629 15.52 -18.69 -9.78
N SER A 630 16.01 -17.59 -9.20
CA SER A 630 16.57 -16.47 -9.96
C SER A 630 17.78 -16.90 -10.80
N LYS A 631 18.60 -17.83 -10.30
CA LYS A 631 19.69 -18.41 -11.09
C LYS A 631 19.14 -19.17 -12.30
N VAL A 632 18.19 -20.08 -12.11
CA VAL A 632 17.54 -20.80 -13.24
C VAL A 632 16.93 -19.82 -14.24
N SER A 633 16.22 -18.81 -13.75
CA SER A 633 15.62 -17.75 -14.56
C SER A 633 16.65 -17.01 -15.42
N SER A 634 17.79 -16.64 -14.84
CA SER A 634 18.87 -16.00 -15.60
C SER A 634 19.52 -16.91 -16.64
N LEU A 635 19.59 -18.22 -16.39
CA LEU A 635 20.21 -19.19 -17.31
C LEU A 635 19.29 -19.54 -18.48
N ARG A 636 17.99 -19.68 -18.24
CA ARG A 636 17.01 -20.03 -19.29
C ARG A 636 16.43 -18.82 -20.02
N GLY A 637 16.52 -17.62 -19.43
CA GLY A 637 15.90 -16.42 -19.99
C GLY A 637 14.39 -16.31 -19.74
N PHE A 638 13.87 -16.93 -18.68
CA PHE A 638 12.45 -16.83 -18.27
C PHE A 638 12.31 -16.19 -16.90
N GLU A 639 11.19 -15.53 -16.65
CA GLU A 639 10.83 -14.99 -15.33
C GLU A 639 10.39 -16.13 -14.41
N GLY A 640 10.91 -16.17 -13.18
CA GLY A 640 10.59 -17.22 -12.22
C GLY A 640 9.33 -16.89 -11.42
N ASP A 641 8.32 -17.77 -11.46
CA ASP A 641 7.10 -17.60 -10.66
C ASP A 641 7.37 -17.97 -9.19
N ALA A 642 7.32 -16.95 -8.32
CA ALA A 642 7.52 -17.04 -6.88
C ALA A 642 6.23 -16.79 -6.09
N THR A 643 5.07 -16.97 -6.74
CA THR A 643 3.75 -16.82 -6.12
C THR A 643 3.57 -17.83 -4.97
N PRO A 644 3.06 -17.40 -3.79
CA PRO A 644 2.83 -18.31 -2.67
C PRO A 644 1.78 -19.38 -2.99
N PHE A 645 1.88 -20.51 -2.30
CA PHE A 645 0.95 -21.64 -2.40
C PHE A 645 0.88 -22.29 -3.79
N THR A 646 1.94 -22.18 -4.58
CA THR A 646 2.08 -22.86 -5.88
C THR A 646 2.69 -24.25 -5.72
N GLU A 647 2.67 -25.04 -6.80
CA GLU A 647 3.28 -26.37 -6.83
C GLU A 647 4.81 -26.35 -7.01
N VAL A 648 5.43 -25.17 -7.08
CA VAL A 648 6.87 -25.03 -7.31
C VAL A 648 7.63 -25.54 -6.08
N THR A 649 8.39 -26.63 -6.25
CA THR A 649 9.23 -27.21 -5.20
C THR A 649 10.71 -26.91 -5.43
N VAL A 650 11.51 -26.98 -4.36
CA VAL A 650 12.98 -26.81 -4.45
C VAL A 650 13.62 -27.88 -5.35
N ASP A 651 13.06 -29.08 -5.38
CA ASP A 651 13.58 -30.17 -6.20
C ASP A 651 13.31 -29.97 -7.69
N SER A 652 12.18 -29.36 -8.07
CA SER A 652 11.95 -28.99 -9.47
C SER A 652 13.02 -27.99 -9.92
N VAL A 653 13.25 -26.92 -9.16
CA VAL A 653 14.32 -25.93 -9.42
C VAL A 653 15.70 -26.59 -9.46
N SER A 654 15.98 -27.52 -8.53
CA SER A 654 17.25 -28.24 -8.45
C SER A 654 17.53 -29.10 -9.69
N LYS A 655 16.50 -29.73 -10.28
CA LYS A 655 16.61 -30.48 -11.54
C LYS A 655 16.95 -29.54 -12.70
N LEU A 656 16.27 -28.40 -12.80
CA LEU A 656 16.52 -27.41 -13.85
C LEU A 656 17.95 -26.83 -13.77
N LEU A 657 18.48 -26.59 -12.57
CA LEU A 657 19.87 -26.17 -12.37
C LEU A 657 20.86 -27.23 -12.89
N ARG A 658 20.59 -28.51 -12.61
CA ARG A 658 21.45 -29.62 -13.02
C ARG A 658 21.49 -29.80 -14.54
N GLU A 659 20.35 -29.60 -15.20
CA GLU A 659 20.26 -29.63 -16.68
C GLU A 659 21.16 -28.59 -17.33
N HIS A 660 21.41 -27.46 -16.66
CA HIS A 660 22.29 -26.38 -17.16
C HIS A 660 23.76 -26.59 -16.77
N GLY A 661 24.13 -27.77 -16.26
CA GLY A 661 25.51 -28.09 -15.88
C GLY A 661 25.98 -27.50 -14.55
N TYR A 662 25.09 -26.80 -13.81
CA TYR A 662 25.39 -26.30 -12.47
C TYR A 662 25.12 -27.36 -11.40
N GLN A 663 25.61 -27.11 -10.19
CA GLN A 663 25.27 -27.96 -9.06
C GLN A 663 23.80 -27.76 -8.65
N SER A 664 23.09 -28.86 -8.44
CA SER A 664 21.63 -28.86 -8.21
C SER A 664 21.18 -28.01 -7.03
N ARG A 665 22.01 -27.89 -5.99
CA ARG A 665 21.70 -27.12 -4.77
C ARG A 665 22.21 -25.67 -4.79
N GLY A 666 22.75 -25.19 -5.91
CA GLY A 666 23.22 -23.80 -6.08
C GLY A 666 24.60 -23.49 -5.50
N PHE A 667 25.35 -24.49 -5.03
CA PHE A 667 26.72 -24.33 -4.54
C PHE A 667 27.74 -24.33 -5.68
N GLU A 668 28.74 -23.46 -5.58
CA GLU A 668 29.81 -23.34 -6.57
C GLU A 668 31.20 -23.36 -5.92
N VAL A 669 32.18 -23.81 -6.70
CA VAL A 669 33.59 -23.73 -6.32
C VAL A 669 34.08 -22.31 -6.58
N MET A 670 34.59 -21.67 -5.53
CA MET A 670 35.18 -20.33 -5.61
C MET A 670 36.66 -20.35 -5.22
N TYR A 671 37.39 -19.34 -5.67
CA TYR A 671 38.80 -19.12 -5.42
C TYR A 671 39.00 -17.85 -4.61
N ASN A 672 40.03 -17.82 -3.78
CA ASN A 672 40.40 -16.66 -2.97
C ASN A 672 41.07 -15.59 -3.86
N GLY A 673 40.57 -14.35 -3.81
CA GLY A 673 41.05 -13.24 -4.64
C GLY A 673 42.53 -12.87 -4.42
N HIS A 674 43.07 -13.09 -3.23
CA HIS A 674 44.47 -12.73 -2.91
C HIS A 674 45.48 -13.81 -3.29
N THR A 675 45.12 -15.10 -3.13
CA THR A 675 46.07 -16.22 -3.27
C THR A 675 45.82 -17.08 -4.51
N GLY A 676 44.66 -16.93 -5.16
CA GLY A 676 44.21 -17.82 -6.23
C GLY A 676 43.90 -19.25 -5.77
N ARG A 677 44.07 -19.57 -4.48
CA ARG A 677 43.78 -20.91 -3.95
C ARG A 677 42.28 -21.15 -3.92
N LYS A 678 41.88 -22.37 -4.27
CA LYS A 678 40.51 -22.84 -4.14
C LYS A 678 40.08 -22.79 -2.67
N LEU A 679 38.90 -22.25 -2.40
CA LEU A 679 38.32 -22.28 -1.05
C LEU A 679 37.99 -23.74 -0.67
N VAL A 680 38.20 -24.08 0.60
CA VAL A 680 37.94 -25.43 1.11
C VAL A 680 36.44 -25.75 1.04
N ALA A 681 35.60 -24.80 1.42
CA ALA A 681 34.15 -24.90 1.33
C ALA A 681 33.64 -24.41 -0.03
N GLN A 682 32.56 -25.02 -0.50
CA GLN A 682 31.78 -24.49 -1.61
C GLN A 682 30.92 -23.32 -1.11
N VAL A 683 30.66 -22.36 -1.99
CA VAL A 683 29.90 -21.16 -1.66
C VAL A 683 28.55 -21.21 -2.35
N PHE A 684 27.49 -20.92 -1.61
CA PHE A 684 26.18 -20.71 -2.22
C PHE A 684 26.17 -19.35 -2.90
N LEU A 685 26.00 -19.35 -4.22
CA LEU A 685 26.05 -18.15 -5.06
C LEU A 685 24.74 -18.06 -5.84
N GLY A 686 24.19 -16.87 -6.05
CA GLY A 686 23.04 -16.70 -6.95
C GLY A 686 22.59 -15.25 -7.06
N PRO A 687 21.88 -14.89 -8.13
CA PRO A 687 21.28 -13.58 -8.24
C PRO A 687 20.09 -13.44 -7.27
N THR A 688 19.94 -12.27 -6.65
CA THR A 688 18.83 -11.95 -5.75
C THR A 688 18.46 -10.48 -5.85
N TYR A 689 17.20 -10.15 -5.61
CA TYR A 689 16.74 -8.77 -5.65
C TYR A 689 16.90 -8.06 -4.31
N TYR A 690 17.77 -7.05 -4.26
CA TYR A 690 18.02 -6.24 -3.07
C TYR A 690 17.44 -4.82 -3.21
N GLN A 691 17.08 -4.26 -2.07
CA GLN A 691 16.50 -2.93 -1.92
C GLN A 691 17.49 -2.06 -1.14
N ARG A 692 17.73 -0.84 -1.63
CA ARG A 692 18.47 0.21 -0.93
C ARG A 692 17.53 1.02 -0.05
#